data_AF-X6HCL3-F1
#
_entry.id   AF-X6HCL3-F1
#
_cell.length_a   1.000
_cell.length_b   1.000
_cell.length_c   1.000
_cell.angle_alpha   90.00
_cell.angle_beta   90.00
_cell.angle_gamma   90.00
#
_symmetry.space_group_name_H-M   'P 1'
#
loop_
_entity.id
_entity.type
_entity.pdbx_description
1 polymer ?
#
loop_
_entity_poly.entity_id
_entity_poly.type
_entity_poly.pdbx_seq_one_letter_code
_entity_poly.pdbx_strand_id
1 'polypeptide(L)'
;MIAKLLQAGYQVDVYDIDPAAATDVLKKGARWHQAPRDAARDCDIVITCLPLPHDVFDNMTGEQGALAGMPPGSVWIDTSTTDYHNTIEIARRAAAIGVDSLEAPVSNLSHMGVDFANVSFFVGGSPEAYVRCEAVLQIMGAVSFHVGDIGQGQSVKLLTNLLFYTAAVASGNALCRSVRAGVPAQQAWRNFAGSSANSVAIEQFAPFLLDGSYDRSCTLEITVKDMGLTVQLADQLRVGLPLGRAVEKRFSLAGRKFDRYDSHLRVIELAEVVFGVRLQVPGYRAPSKYGANPTHPPDQEFLTDPVGRIKPKLEHVFPLDDIPLSGIQIRLLKSLVGELTHVNRLILEEAFDLGRGMGLSDALIHEVVTWSVGASAWSDSQNGQYDNKQLVYPAAALAKTTTIPNLICPCTEEPVMNTRDQQTTLAQAARKRIKDSHDLDGDVDRLTHFYRGWASSYELDVGQDRYCGPMIVAELAGTVQTAYLADERAAIAILDAGCGTGLVGVELERLGFRLIDGIDLSEAMAEQARQTGVYRDVQGDVDLNGLLPEYSSATYDITVCCGVFTLGHIRPDALRELARVTRPNGFVIVSTRKSYAEATSFEDEVRRLQDAGVLVTAHCLNDGRYISEEDAHYWVFKVTDKANAPTEEQL
;
A
#
# COMPACT_ATOMS: atom_id res chain seq x y z
N MET A 1 3.50 -22.84 20.51
CA MET A 1 3.66 -22.04 21.75
C MET A 1 3.29 -22.82 23.01
N ILE A 2 2.00 -23.09 23.33
CA ILE A 2 1.58 -23.79 24.57
C ILE A 2 2.34 -25.10 24.83
N ALA A 3 2.50 -25.95 23.82
CA ALA A 3 3.23 -27.21 23.97
C ALA A 3 4.67 -27.05 24.46
N LYS A 4 5.33 -25.93 24.15
CA LYS A 4 6.71 -25.63 24.60
C LYS A 4 6.75 -25.19 26.05
N LEU A 5 5.77 -24.39 26.48
CA LEU A 5 5.61 -24.03 27.89
C LEU A 5 5.41 -25.28 28.76
N LEU A 6 4.52 -26.18 28.33
CA LEU A 6 4.30 -27.47 29.00
C LEU A 6 5.58 -28.33 29.04
N GLN A 7 6.32 -28.40 27.94
CA GLN A 7 7.61 -29.12 27.89
C GLN A 7 8.68 -28.51 28.81
N ALA A 8 8.66 -27.19 28.99
CA ALA A 8 9.54 -26.49 29.91
C ALA A 8 9.10 -26.59 31.39
N GLY A 9 7.98 -27.27 31.67
CA GLY A 9 7.51 -27.55 33.03
C GLY A 9 6.56 -26.49 33.61
N TYR A 10 6.07 -25.55 32.79
CA TYR A 10 5.06 -24.59 33.24
C TYR A 10 3.70 -25.26 33.43
N GLN A 11 2.97 -24.80 34.44
CA GLN A 11 1.54 -25.08 34.55
C GLN A 11 0.81 -24.15 33.58
N VAL A 12 -0.02 -24.72 32.70
CA VAL A 12 -0.73 -23.94 31.68
C VAL A 12 -2.22 -24.19 31.78
N ASP A 13 -2.94 -23.13 32.12
CA ASP A 13 -4.39 -23.05 32.10
C ASP A 13 -4.84 -22.46 30.75
N VAL A 14 -5.86 -23.05 30.13
CA VAL A 14 -6.31 -22.71 28.78
C VAL A 14 -7.82 -22.53 28.72
N TYR A 15 -8.23 -21.61 27.88
CA TYR A 15 -9.61 -21.37 27.46
C TYR A 15 -9.60 -21.08 25.96
N ASP A 16 -10.61 -21.57 25.26
CA ASP A 16 -10.94 -21.20 23.89
C ASP A 16 -12.47 -21.20 23.74
N ILE A 17 -13.02 -20.42 22.81
CA ILE A 17 -14.45 -20.51 22.49
C ILE A 17 -14.79 -21.84 21.81
N ASP A 18 -13.81 -22.47 21.15
CA ASP A 18 -13.91 -23.81 20.58
C ASP A 18 -13.12 -24.83 21.44
N PRO A 19 -13.81 -25.65 22.26
CA PRO A 19 -13.16 -26.70 23.04
C PRO A 19 -12.37 -27.71 22.18
N ALA A 20 -12.73 -27.89 20.91
CA ALA A 20 -12.02 -28.80 20.03
C ALA A 20 -10.58 -28.34 19.77
N ALA A 21 -10.33 -27.02 19.72
CA ALA A 21 -9.01 -26.43 19.50
C ALA A 21 -8.01 -26.76 20.64
N ALA A 22 -8.50 -26.97 21.87
CA ALA A 22 -7.65 -27.31 23.01
C ALA A 22 -7.28 -28.79 23.11
N THR A 23 -7.92 -29.68 22.34
CA THR A 23 -7.78 -31.15 22.46
C THR A 23 -6.33 -31.62 22.56
N ASP A 24 -5.44 -31.07 21.72
CA ASP A 24 -4.04 -31.51 21.64
C ASP A 24 -3.18 -31.00 22.79
N VAL A 25 -3.47 -29.83 23.35
CA VAL A 25 -2.74 -29.28 24.50
C VAL A 25 -3.22 -29.89 25.82
N LEU A 26 -4.50 -30.25 25.92
CA LEU A 26 -5.04 -30.96 27.07
C LEU A 26 -4.39 -32.35 27.21
N LYS A 27 -4.20 -33.08 26.10
CA LYS A 27 -3.43 -34.34 26.09
C LYS A 27 -1.99 -34.19 26.57
N LYS A 28 -1.42 -32.98 26.48
CA LYS A 28 -0.05 -32.65 26.90
C LYS A 28 0.02 -32.08 28.33
N GLY A 29 -1.12 -31.96 29.02
CA GLY A 29 -1.17 -31.54 30.42
C GLY A 29 -1.68 -30.13 30.68
N ALA A 30 -2.18 -29.42 29.66
CA ALA A 30 -2.89 -28.15 29.90
C ALA A 30 -4.20 -28.39 30.68
N ARG A 31 -4.63 -27.40 31.47
CA ARG A 31 -5.87 -27.44 32.26
C ARG A 31 -6.95 -26.58 31.60
N TRP A 32 -8.09 -27.18 31.29
CA TRP A 32 -9.21 -26.48 30.65
C TRP A 32 -10.02 -25.66 31.65
N HIS A 33 -10.48 -24.48 31.21
CA HIS A 33 -11.44 -23.63 31.92
C HIS A 33 -12.60 -23.21 31.02
N GLN A 34 -13.72 -22.81 31.61
CA GLN A 34 -14.96 -22.46 30.88
C GLN A 34 -15.07 -20.96 30.57
N ALA A 35 -14.16 -20.13 31.08
CA ALA A 35 -14.15 -18.69 30.89
C ALA A 35 -12.73 -18.12 31.00
N PRO A 36 -12.42 -17.00 30.32
CA PRO A 36 -11.15 -16.28 30.46
C PRO A 36 -10.83 -15.91 31.91
N ARG A 37 -11.82 -15.44 32.67
CA ARG A 37 -11.69 -15.11 34.10
C ARG A 37 -11.17 -16.28 34.92
N ASP A 38 -11.73 -17.47 34.70
CA ASP A 38 -11.40 -18.66 35.48
C ASP A 38 -10.01 -19.17 35.10
N ALA A 39 -9.66 -19.11 33.81
CA ALA A 39 -8.31 -19.43 33.32
C ALA A 39 -7.22 -18.51 33.88
N ALA A 40 -7.55 -17.25 34.18
CA ALA A 40 -6.61 -16.24 34.65
C ALA A 40 -6.38 -16.20 36.18
N ARG A 41 -7.21 -16.91 36.96
CA ARG A 41 -7.38 -16.64 38.41
C ARG A 41 -6.11 -16.78 39.26
N ASP A 42 -5.29 -17.77 38.94
CA ASP A 42 -4.08 -18.13 39.70
C ASP A 42 -2.83 -18.09 38.81
N CYS A 43 -2.85 -17.24 37.78
CA CYS A 43 -1.77 -17.15 36.79
C CYS A 43 -0.89 -15.93 37.04
N ASP A 44 0.43 -16.14 37.08
CA ASP A 44 1.43 -15.07 37.11
C ASP A 44 1.52 -14.33 35.77
N ILE A 45 1.26 -15.05 34.67
CA ILE A 45 1.30 -14.54 33.30
C ILE A 45 0.05 -15.03 32.57
N VAL A 46 -0.68 -14.09 31.96
CA VAL A 46 -1.85 -14.37 31.10
C VAL A 46 -1.53 -13.96 29.68
N ILE A 47 -1.71 -14.86 28.72
CA ILE A 47 -1.38 -14.63 27.32
C ILE A 47 -2.66 -14.66 26.49
N THR A 48 -2.91 -13.64 25.67
CA THR A 48 -3.97 -13.63 24.66
C THR A 48 -3.38 -13.82 23.26
N CYS A 49 -4.09 -14.55 22.39
CA CYS A 49 -3.75 -14.77 20.98
C CYS A 49 -5.06 -14.92 20.19
N LEU A 50 -5.68 -13.80 19.84
CA LEU A 50 -7.04 -13.73 19.33
C LEU A 50 -7.09 -13.04 17.95
N PRO A 51 -8.10 -13.34 17.11
CA PRO A 51 -8.06 -12.95 15.69
C PRO A 51 -8.38 -11.48 15.45
N LEU A 52 -9.36 -10.89 16.17
CA LEU A 52 -9.82 -9.53 15.93
C LEU A 52 -9.73 -8.67 17.21
N PRO A 53 -9.68 -7.32 17.09
CA PRO A 53 -9.49 -6.44 18.24
C PRO A 53 -10.60 -6.53 19.29
N HIS A 54 -11.85 -6.71 18.85
CA HIS A 54 -12.98 -6.88 19.76
C HIS A 54 -12.89 -8.20 20.54
N ASP A 55 -12.33 -9.27 19.95
CA ASP A 55 -12.13 -10.52 20.67
C ASP A 55 -11.20 -10.32 21.87
N VAL A 56 -10.10 -9.58 21.69
CA VAL A 56 -9.18 -9.22 22.78
C VAL A 56 -9.89 -8.39 23.83
N PHE A 57 -10.60 -7.34 23.41
CA PHE A 57 -11.30 -6.44 24.32
C PHE A 57 -12.35 -7.17 25.17
N ASP A 58 -13.17 -8.01 24.55
CA ASP A 58 -14.24 -8.76 25.23
C ASP A 58 -13.67 -9.84 26.15
N ASN A 59 -12.64 -10.57 25.72
CA ASN A 59 -12.00 -11.61 26.54
C ASN A 59 -11.22 -11.02 27.72
N MET A 60 -10.74 -9.78 27.64
CA MET A 60 -10.05 -9.14 28.76
C MET A 60 -11.01 -8.40 29.69
N THR A 61 -12.00 -7.69 29.14
CA THR A 61 -12.79 -6.69 29.90
C THR A 61 -14.27 -7.05 30.10
N GLY A 62 -14.76 -8.11 29.43
CA GLY A 62 -16.14 -8.57 29.57
C GLY A 62 -16.47 -9.07 30.98
N GLU A 63 -17.74 -9.40 31.23
CA GLU A 63 -18.22 -9.88 32.55
C GLU A 63 -17.48 -11.13 33.06
N GLN A 64 -17.03 -11.97 32.12
CA GLN A 64 -16.23 -13.18 32.35
C GLN A 64 -14.79 -13.01 31.83
N GLY A 65 -14.34 -11.75 31.67
CA GLY A 65 -13.04 -11.41 31.12
C GLY A 65 -11.88 -11.71 32.06
N ALA A 66 -10.70 -11.92 31.49
CA ALA A 66 -9.50 -12.32 32.20
C ALA A 66 -9.09 -11.33 33.31
N LEU A 67 -9.27 -10.01 33.10
CA LEU A 67 -8.92 -8.99 34.12
C LEU A 67 -9.66 -9.21 35.44
N ALA A 68 -10.87 -9.77 35.42
CA ALA A 68 -11.63 -10.06 36.64
C ALA A 68 -11.06 -11.26 37.44
N GLY A 69 -10.19 -12.07 36.83
CA GLY A 69 -9.52 -13.20 37.45
C GLY A 69 -8.08 -12.90 37.84
N MET A 70 -7.40 -12.04 37.07
CA MET A 70 -5.96 -11.81 37.23
C MET A 70 -5.57 -11.28 38.63
N PRO A 71 -4.57 -11.89 39.30
CA PRO A 71 -4.09 -11.41 40.58
C PRO A 71 -3.20 -10.17 40.43
N PRO A 72 -3.21 -9.23 41.39
CA PRO A 72 -2.25 -8.11 41.40
C PRO A 72 -0.80 -8.62 41.39
N GLY A 73 0.05 -7.98 40.59
CA GLY A 73 1.45 -8.37 40.35
C GLY A 73 1.64 -9.32 39.16
N SER A 74 0.56 -9.84 38.56
CA SER A 74 0.63 -10.62 37.32
C SER A 74 0.88 -9.75 36.08
N VAL A 75 1.19 -10.40 34.96
CA VAL A 75 1.42 -9.76 33.66
C VAL A 75 0.44 -10.27 32.61
N TRP A 76 -0.23 -9.35 31.92
CA TRP A 76 -0.94 -9.67 30.68
C TRP A 76 0.01 -9.46 29.49
N ILE A 77 0.10 -10.45 28.62
CA ILE A 77 0.86 -10.39 27.37
C ILE A 77 -0.09 -10.62 26.20
N ASP A 78 -0.32 -9.59 25.37
CA ASP A 78 -1.12 -9.75 24.16
C ASP A 78 -0.25 -10.08 22.95
N THR A 79 -0.39 -11.29 22.43
CA THR A 79 0.30 -11.76 21.22
C THR A 79 -0.55 -11.63 19.96
N SER A 80 -1.77 -11.11 20.11
CA SER A 80 -2.69 -10.78 19.01
C SER A 80 -2.18 -9.61 18.17
N THR A 81 -2.75 -9.42 16.98
CA THR A 81 -2.60 -8.16 16.23
C THR A 81 -3.87 -7.35 16.40
N THR A 82 -3.82 -6.29 17.21
CA THR A 82 -4.98 -5.49 17.62
C THR A 82 -4.78 -4.00 17.32
N ASP A 83 -5.82 -3.17 17.49
CA ASP A 83 -5.68 -1.73 17.33
C ASP A 83 -5.08 -1.06 18.58
N TYR A 84 -4.38 0.05 18.34
CA TYR A 84 -3.70 0.83 19.37
C TYR A 84 -4.63 1.24 20.52
N HIS A 85 -5.85 1.69 20.23
CA HIS A 85 -6.73 2.25 21.25
C HIS A 85 -7.24 1.19 22.22
N ASN A 86 -7.61 0.01 21.72
CA ASN A 86 -8.01 -1.11 22.55
C ASN A 86 -6.88 -1.53 23.49
N THR A 87 -5.64 -1.63 23.02
CA THR A 87 -4.55 -2.05 23.91
C THR A 87 -4.31 -1.04 25.03
N ILE A 88 -4.29 0.26 24.72
CA ILE A 88 -4.09 1.31 25.73
C ILE A 88 -5.20 1.28 26.79
N GLU A 89 -6.45 1.08 26.38
CA GLU A 89 -7.58 1.02 27.32
C GLU A 89 -7.53 -0.24 28.20
N ILE A 90 -7.22 -1.41 27.63
CA ILE A 90 -7.09 -2.64 28.42
C ILE A 90 -5.92 -2.51 29.40
N ALA A 91 -4.77 -1.99 28.96
CA ALA A 91 -3.61 -1.76 29.81
C ALA A 91 -3.91 -0.79 30.95
N ARG A 92 -4.67 0.27 30.70
CA ARG A 92 -5.14 1.21 31.74
C ARG A 92 -6.02 0.50 32.77
N ARG A 93 -6.91 -0.40 32.35
CA ARG A 93 -7.75 -1.20 33.26
C ARG A 93 -6.93 -2.23 34.04
N ALA A 94 -5.98 -2.88 33.40
CA ALA A 94 -5.04 -3.81 34.03
C ALA A 94 -4.22 -3.10 35.13
N ALA A 95 -3.65 -1.93 34.83
CA ALA A 95 -2.89 -1.15 35.78
C ALA A 95 -3.72 -0.74 37.01
N ALA A 96 -5.02 -0.44 36.83
CA ALA A 96 -5.92 -0.07 37.93
C ALA A 96 -6.14 -1.20 38.96
N ILE A 97 -5.87 -2.45 38.58
CA ILE A 97 -5.93 -3.63 39.47
C ILE A 97 -4.53 -4.19 39.80
N GLY A 98 -3.46 -3.45 39.47
CA GLY A 98 -2.09 -3.84 39.76
C GLY A 98 -1.53 -4.90 38.82
N VAL A 99 -2.06 -5.02 37.60
CA VAL A 99 -1.57 -5.93 36.55
C VAL A 99 -0.74 -5.16 35.53
N ASP A 100 0.47 -5.63 35.25
CA ASP A 100 1.32 -5.07 34.21
C ASP A 100 0.92 -5.59 32.83
N SER A 101 1.15 -4.82 31.78
CA SER A 101 0.76 -5.17 30.41
C SER A 101 1.93 -5.11 29.44
N LEU A 102 2.03 -6.12 28.59
CA LEU A 102 2.94 -6.21 27.45
C LEU A 102 2.14 -6.47 26.18
N GLU A 103 2.43 -5.73 25.13
CA GLU A 103 2.16 -6.18 23.76
C GLU A 103 3.30 -7.06 23.31
N ALA A 104 3.03 -8.15 22.62
CA ALA A 104 4.04 -8.99 21.99
C ALA A 104 3.48 -9.66 20.73
N PRO A 105 2.99 -8.90 19.72
CA PRO A 105 2.53 -9.49 18.47
C PRO A 105 3.61 -10.35 17.82
N VAL A 106 3.14 -11.39 17.15
CA VAL A 106 3.98 -12.49 16.64
C VAL A 106 4.27 -12.33 15.15
N SER A 107 5.53 -12.55 14.75
CA SER A 107 5.93 -12.76 13.36
C SER A 107 6.44 -14.19 13.12
N ASN A 108 6.48 -14.59 11.85
CA ASN A 108 7.02 -15.85 11.29
C ASN A 108 6.04 -16.99 10.98
N LEU A 109 4.76 -16.73 10.78
CA LEU A 109 3.79 -17.70 10.21
C LEU A 109 3.63 -19.00 11.02
N SER A 110 2.56 -19.74 10.74
CA SER A 110 2.32 -21.01 11.44
C SER A 110 3.33 -22.08 11.03
N HIS A 111 3.58 -22.22 9.72
CA HIS A 111 4.47 -23.24 9.14
C HIS A 111 5.97 -22.91 9.21
N MET A 112 6.33 -21.64 9.45
CA MET A 112 7.72 -21.18 9.56
C MET A 112 8.13 -20.79 10.98
N GLY A 113 7.18 -20.70 11.89
CA GLY A 113 7.38 -20.12 13.21
C GLY A 113 6.72 -20.95 14.30
N VAL A 114 5.39 -20.93 14.35
CA VAL A 114 4.63 -21.42 15.52
C VAL A 114 4.86 -22.92 15.79
N ASP A 115 4.93 -23.73 14.74
CA ASP A 115 5.03 -25.20 14.86
C ASP A 115 6.30 -25.68 15.57
N PHE A 116 7.40 -24.93 15.45
CA PHE A 116 8.69 -25.29 16.02
C PHE A 116 9.31 -24.18 16.88
N ALA A 117 8.48 -23.23 17.34
CA ALA A 117 8.87 -22.13 18.24
C ALA A 117 9.95 -21.21 17.67
N ASN A 118 9.81 -20.86 16.40
CA ASN A 118 10.70 -19.98 15.65
C ASN A 118 10.05 -18.62 15.33
N VAL A 119 9.16 -18.18 16.22
CA VAL A 119 8.49 -16.89 16.08
C VAL A 119 9.32 -15.75 16.65
N SER A 120 9.10 -14.55 16.13
CA SER A 120 9.68 -13.32 16.68
C SER A 120 8.59 -12.52 17.38
N PHE A 121 8.88 -12.02 18.58
CA PHE A 121 7.99 -11.16 19.36
C PHE A 121 8.47 -9.71 19.33
N PHE A 122 7.56 -8.78 19.04
CA PHE A 122 7.85 -7.34 19.10
C PHE A 122 7.19 -6.74 20.34
N VAL A 123 7.95 -6.57 21.41
CA VAL A 123 7.43 -6.32 22.75
C VAL A 123 7.34 -4.84 23.07
N GLY A 124 6.12 -4.34 23.29
CA GLY A 124 5.85 -3.00 23.79
C GLY A 124 5.35 -3.04 25.24
N GLY A 125 5.87 -2.19 26.11
CA GLY A 125 5.44 -2.10 27.52
C GLY A 125 6.59 -1.84 28.48
N SER A 126 6.36 -2.01 29.79
CA SER A 126 7.38 -1.78 30.81
C SER A 126 8.61 -2.68 30.61
N PRO A 127 9.84 -2.15 30.62
CA PRO A 127 11.07 -2.94 30.60
C PRO A 127 11.13 -3.95 31.76
N GLU A 128 10.65 -3.58 32.94
CA GLU A 128 10.61 -4.45 34.12
C GLU A 128 9.68 -5.64 33.89
N ALA A 129 8.49 -5.40 33.34
CA ALA A 129 7.56 -6.46 32.97
C ALA A 129 8.15 -7.37 31.88
N TYR A 130 8.83 -6.79 30.88
CA TYR A 130 9.51 -7.54 29.82
C TYR A 130 10.58 -8.49 30.39
N VAL A 131 11.46 -8.00 31.27
CA VAL A 131 12.50 -8.83 31.91
C VAL A 131 11.90 -10.01 32.68
N ARG A 132 10.76 -9.81 33.37
CA ARG A 132 10.08 -10.92 34.06
C ARG A 132 9.51 -11.98 33.10
N CYS A 133 9.14 -11.58 31.89
CA CYS A 133 8.47 -12.44 30.90
C CYS A 133 9.39 -12.95 29.80
N GLU A 134 10.63 -12.47 29.71
CA GLU A 134 11.58 -12.79 28.64
C GLU A 134 11.78 -14.29 28.48
N ALA A 135 11.98 -15.03 29.58
CA ALA A 135 12.14 -16.49 29.55
C ALA A 135 10.91 -17.20 28.93
N VAL A 136 9.70 -16.73 29.23
CA VAL A 136 8.46 -17.30 28.68
C VAL A 136 8.35 -17.00 27.19
N LEU A 137 8.69 -15.79 26.75
CA LEU A 137 8.72 -15.41 25.34
C LEU A 137 9.77 -16.22 24.56
N GLN A 138 10.98 -16.39 25.12
CA GLN A 138 12.06 -17.20 24.52
C GLN A 138 11.74 -18.70 24.46
N ILE A 139 10.88 -19.22 25.32
CA ILE A 139 10.40 -20.62 25.22
C ILE A 139 9.37 -20.76 24.09
N MET A 140 8.58 -19.71 23.83
CA MET A 140 7.53 -19.73 22.81
C MET A 140 8.03 -19.40 21.40
N GLY A 141 9.18 -18.71 21.28
CA GLY A 141 9.73 -18.22 20.01
C GLY A 141 11.25 -18.23 19.95
N ALA A 142 11.81 -17.78 18.82
CA ALA A 142 13.26 -17.71 18.61
C ALA A 142 13.86 -16.44 19.22
N VAL A 143 13.16 -15.31 19.08
CA VAL A 143 13.67 -13.99 19.50
C VAL A 143 12.53 -13.12 20.02
N SER A 144 12.84 -12.21 20.95
CA SER A 144 11.94 -11.15 21.40
C SER A 144 12.71 -9.83 21.46
N PHE A 145 12.10 -8.76 20.95
CA PHE A 145 12.67 -7.42 20.93
C PHE A 145 11.84 -6.51 21.82
N HIS A 146 12.44 -5.81 22.77
CA HIS A 146 11.75 -4.70 23.43
C HIS A 146 11.80 -3.49 22.51
N VAL A 147 10.66 -3.15 21.91
CA VAL A 147 10.55 -2.11 20.89
C VAL A 147 10.14 -0.75 21.46
N GLY A 148 9.73 -0.71 22.74
CA GLY A 148 9.48 0.49 23.51
C GLY A 148 8.21 0.39 24.36
N ASP A 149 7.44 1.47 24.46
CA ASP A 149 6.26 1.53 25.31
C ASP A 149 5.07 0.75 24.72
N ILE A 150 4.01 0.58 25.53
CA ILE A 150 2.75 -0.02 25.06
C ILE A 150 2.18 0.78 23.89
N GLY A 151 1.70 0.08 22.86
CA GLY A 151 1.30 0.61 21.56
C GLY A 151 2.37 0.45 20.47
N GLN A 152 3.65 0.37 20.81
CA GLN A 152 4.71 0.27 19.81
C GLN A 152 4.90 -1.15 19.26
N GLY A 153 4.59 -2.19 20.03
CA GLY A 153 4.68 -3.59 19.59
C GLY A 153 3.74 -3.87 18.42
N GLN A 154 2.46 -3.50 18.58
CA GLN A 154 1.44 -3.64 17.53
C GLN A 154 1.82 -2.87 16.26
N SER A 155 2.36 -1.68 16.45
CA SER A 155 2.66 -0.80 15.33
C SER A 155 3.86 -1.32 14.50
N VAL A 156 4.88 -1.92 15.14
CA VAL A 156 5.95 -2.68 14.45
C VAL A 156 5.38 -3.86 13.65
N LYS A 157 4.41 -4.59 14.20
CA LYS A 157 3.80 -5.73 13.50
C LYS A 157 3.13 -5.29 12.20
N LEU A 158 2.38 -4.20 12.21
CA LEU A 158 1.72 -3.64 11.03
C LEU A 158 2.72 -3.27 9.91
N LEU A 159 3.89 -2.74 10.29
CA LEU A 159 5.00 -2.47 9.38
C LEU A 159 5.55 -3.75 8.72
N THR A 160 5.77 -4.82 9.48
CA THR A 160 6.28 -6.08 8.91
C THR A 160 5.26 -6.79 8.01
N ASN A 161 3.98 -6.71 8.37
CA ASN A 161 2.88 -7.23 7.58
C ASN A 161 2.72 -6.50 6.24
N LEU A 162 2.91 -5.16 6.22
CA LEU A 162 2.89 -4.35 5.00
C LEU A 162 3.88 -4.89 3.95
N LEU A 163 5.11 -5.19 4.36
CA LEU A 163 6.15 -5.77 3.49
C LEU A 163 5.70 -7.11 2.90
N PHE A 164 5.25 -8.01 3.77
CA PHE A 164 4.84 -9.35 3.39
C PHE A 164 3.64 -9.35 2.42
N TYR A 165 2.57 -8.62 2.75
CA TYR A 165 1.35 -8.58 1.95
C TYR A 165 1.57 -7.93 0.58
N THR A 166 2.45 -6.93 0.52
CA THR A 166 2.86 -6.33 -0.76
C THR A 166 3.61 -7.33 -1.62
N ALA A 167 4.58 -8.05 -1.05
CA ALA A 167 5.33 -9.07 -1.76
C ALA A 167 4.43 -10.21 -2.26
N ALA A 168 3.43 -10.64 -1.47
CA ALA A 168 2.47 -11.65 -1.87
C ALA A 168 1.62 -11.21 -3.08
N VAL A 169 1.06 -10.00 -3.04
CA VAL A 169 0.27 -9.47 -4.17
C VAL A 169 1.13 -9.27 -5.41
N ALA A 170 2.32 -8.68 -5.27
CA ALA A 170 3.22 -8.41 -6.39
C ALA A 170 3.71 -9.71 -7.06
N SER A 171 4.16 -10.68 -6.27
CA SER A 171 4.63 -11.98 -6.76
C SER A 171 3.51 -12.78 -7.43
N GLY A 172 2.29 -12.78 -6.87
CA GLY A 172 1.13 -13.42 -7.49
C GLY A 172 0.81 -12.84 -8.87
N ASN A 173 0.88 -11.52 -9.04
CA ASN A 173 0.69 -10.87 -10.34
C ASN A 173 1.82 -11.21 -11.33
N ALA A 174 3.08 -11.20 -10.86
CA ALA A 174 4.23 -11.57 -11.69
C ALA A 174 4.13 -13.02 -12.18
N LEU A 175 3.77 -13.97 -11.31
CA LEU A 175 3.52 -15.37 -11.67
C LEU A 175 2.41 -15.50 -12.71
N CYS A 176 1.30 -14.77 -12.55
CA CYS A 176 0.21 -14.80 -13.52
C CYS A 176 0.65 -14.29 -14.90
N ARG A 177 1.46 -13.21 -14.95
CA ARG A 177 2.05 -12.69 -16.18
C ARG A 177 3.00 -13.68 -16.84
N SER A 178 3.83 -14.38 -16.05
CA SER A 178 4.72 -15.42 -16.54
C SER A 178 3.94 -16.58 -17.18
N VAL A 179 2.91 -17.09 -16.49
CA VAL A 179 2.06 -18.18 -17.01
C VAL A 179 1.31 -17.74 -18.26
N ARG A 180 0.80 -16.52 -18.28
CA ARG A 180 0.12 -15.94 -19.47
C ARG A 180 1.04 -15.87 -20.68
N ALA A 181 2.34 -15.66 -20.47
CA ALA A 181 3.36 -15.66 -21.52
C ALA A 181 3.91 -17.06 -21.85
N GLY A 182 3.32 -18.12 -21.31
CA GLY A 182 3.70 -19.51 -21.56
C GLY A 182 4.92 -19.98 -20.78
N VAL A 183 5.36 -19.26 -19.75
CA VAL A 183 6.39 -19.75 -18.82
C VAL A 183 5.72 -20.62 -17.76
N PRO A 184 6.14 -21.88 -17.54
CA PRO A 184 5.57 -22.71 -16.48
C PRO A 184 5.73 -22.08 -15.10
N ALA A 185 4.67 -22.15 -14.28
CA ALA A 185 4.62 -21.46 -12.99
C ALA A 185 5.78 -21.88 -12.06
N GLN A 186 6.16 -23.16 -12.05
CA GLN A 186 7.28 -23.68 -11.27
C GLN A 186 8.64 -23.11 -11.73
N GLN A 187 8.84 -22.90 -13.04
CA GLN A 187 10.07 -22.29 -13.56
C GLN A 187 10.13 -20.81 -13.24
N ALA A 188 9.00 -20.09 -13.37
CA ALA A 188 8.91 -18.68 -12.99
C ALA A 188 9.17 -18.48 -11.49
N TRP A 189 8.54 -19.30 -10.64
CA TRP A 189 8.76 -19.29 -9.20
C TRP A 189 10.24 -19.52 -8.84
N ARG A 190 10.87 -20.59 -9.36
CA ARG A 190 12.30 -20.85 -9.13
C ARG A 190 13.19 -19.69 -9.59
N ASN A 191 12.85 -19.07 -10.72
CA ASN A 191 13.57 -17.90 -11.21
C ASN A 191 13.49 -16.71 -10.23
N PHE A 192 12.29 -16.42 -9.71
CA PHE A 192 12.10 -15.32 -8.75
C PHE A 192 12.78 -15.62 -7.41
N ALA A 193 12.60 -16.83 -6.87
CA ALA A 193 13.19 -17.27 -5.61
C ALA A 193 14.74 -17.26 -5.65
N GLY A 194 15.34 -17.57 -6.80
CA GLY A 194 16.79 -17.55 -7.02
C GLY A 194 17.38 -16.20 -7.43
N SER A 195 16.64 -15.09 -7.30
CA SER A 195 17.04 -13.76 -7.81
C SER A 195 16.89 -12.64 -6.78
N SER A 196 17.22 -11.40 -7.15
CA SER A 196 16.97 -10.20 -6.32
C SER A 196 15.48 -9.95 -6.03
N ALA A 197 14.57 -10.60 -6.76
CA ALA A 197 13.14 -10.52 -6.48
C ALA A 197 12.74 -11.25 -5.19
N ASN A 198 13.59 -12.15 -4.68
CA ASN A 198 13.21 -13.07 -3.61
C ASN A 198 12.71 -12.36 -2.34
N SER A 199 11.72 -12.96 -1.70
CA SER A 199 11.11 -12.54 -0.45
C SER A 199 10.56 -13.77 0.28
N VAL A 200 10.27 -13.64 1.57
CA VAL A 200 9.59 -14.72 2.33
C VAL A 200 8.28 -15.14 1.63
N ALA A 201 7.52 -14.20 1.05
CA ALA A 201 6.32 -14.51 0.29
C ALA A 201 6.58 -15.38 -0.96
N ILE A 202 7.64 -15.08 -1.72
CA ILE A 202 8.00 -15.89 -2.90
C ILE A 202 8.53 -17.26 -2.47
N GLU A 203 9.39 -17.33 -1.46
CA GLU A 203 10.02 -18.58 -1.05
C GLU A 203 9.01 -19.52 -0.39
N GLN A 204 8.20 -19.01 0.54
CA GLN A 204 7.37 -19.84 1.43
C GLN A 204 5.92 -19.95 0.97
N PHE A 205 5.35 -18.93 0.33
CA PHE A 205 3.92 -18.89 0.00
C PHE A 205 3.55 -19.21 -1.42
N ALA A 206 4.39 -18.81 -2.39
CA ALA A 206 4.15 -19.17 -3.78
C ALA A 206 3.93 -20.68 -3.98
N PRO A 207 4.66 -21.60 -3.29
CA PRO A 207 4.35 -23.03 -3.30
C PRO A 207 2.88 -23.39 -3.02
N PHE A 208 2.19 -22.69 -2.11
CA PHE A 208 0.77 -22.96 -1.82
C PHE A 208 -0.18 -22.44 -2.90
N LEU A 209 0.26 -21.47 -3.71
CA LEU A 209 -0.45 -21.08 -4.94
C LEU A 209 -0.28 -22.16 -6.00
N LEU A 210 0.93 -22.72 -6.12
CA LEU A 210 1.26 -23.74 -7.10
C LEU A 210 0.56 -25.08 -6.80
N ASP A 211 0.25 -25.43 -5.56
CA ASP A 211 -0.55 -26.63 -5.27
C ASP A 211 -2.08 -26.37 -5.23
N GLY A 212 -2.48 -25.09 -5.27
CA GLY A 212 -3.88 -24.64 -5.27
C GLY A 212 -4.55 -24.67 -3.90
N SER A 213 -3.80 -24.85 -2.82
CA SER A 213 -4.34 -24.84 -1.44
C SER A 213 -4.47 -23.44 -0.85
N TYR A 214 -3.65 -22.49 -1.35
CA TYR A 214 -3.57 -21.11 -0.91
C TYR A 214 -3.14 -20.91 0.56
N ASP A 215 -2.60 -21.90 1.27
CA ASP A 215 -2.32 -21.85 2.73
C ASP A 215 -3.55 -21.48 3.58
N ARG A 216 -4.01 -22.42 4.40
CA ARG A 216 -5.20 -22.21 5.26
C ARG A 216 -4.87 -21.69 6.66
N SER A 217 -3.62 -21.33 6.92
CA SER A 217 -3.17 -20.93 8.26
C SER A 217 -3.57 -19.51 8.66
N CYS A 218 -3.87 -18.64 7.69
CA CYS A 218 -4.25 -17.25 7.91
C CYS A 218 -5.44 -16.87 7.02
N THR A 219 -6.52 -16.41 7.66
CA THR A 219 -7.78 -16.06 7.00
C THR A 219 -7.72 -14.69 6.36
N LEU A 220 -8.55 -14.49 5.33
CA LEU A 220 -8.64 -13.26 4.57
C LEU A 220 -9.10 -12.08 5.45
N GLU A 221 -10.01 -12.32 6.40
CA GLU A 221 -10.45 -11.29 7.35
C GLU A 221 -9.31 -10.72 8.20
N ILE A 222 -8.34 -11.56 8.61
CA ILE A 222 -7.19 -11.11 9.39
C ILE A 222 -6.35 -10.14 8.56
N THR A 223 -6.08 -10.46 7.29
CA THR A 223 -5.29 -9.58 6.42
C THR A 223 -6.03 -8.30 6.02
N VAL A 224 -7.34 -8.38 5.79
CA VAL A 224 -8.17 -7.18 5.55
C VAL A 224 -8.14 -6.26 6.76
N LYS A 225 -8.26 -6.82 7.98
CA LYS A 225 -8.06 -6.07 9.23
C LYS A 225 -6.66 -5.45 9.29
N ASP A 226 -5.61 -6.25 9.13
CA ASP A 226 -4.22 -5.79 9.29
C ASP A 226 -3.89 -4.65 8.34
N MET A 227 -4.24 -4.77 7.07
CA MET A 227 -4.03 -3.70 6.10
C MET A 227 -4.87 -2.46 6.41
N GLY A 228 -6.09 -2.62 6.93
CA GLY A 228 -6.92 -1.52 7.41
C GLY A 228 -6.28 -0.78 8.59
N LEU A 229 -5.77 -1.51 9.58
CA LEU A 229 -5.05 -0.95 10.72
C LEU A 229 -3.77 -0.23 10.29
N THR A 230 -2.99 -0.81 9.35
CA THR A 230 -1.78 -0.18 8.82
C THR A 230 -2.08 1.17 8.16
N VAL A 231 -3.12 1.24 7.31
CA VAL A 231 -3.50 2.49 6.64
C VAL A 231 -4.03 3.52 7.64
N GLN A 232 -4.84 3.10 8.61
CA GLN A 232 -5.34 3.97 9.68
C GLN A 232 -4.19 4.55 10.52
N LEU A 233 -3.21 3.74 10.88
CA LEU A 233 -2.02 4.18 11.60
C LEU A 233 -1.23 5.22 10.78
N ALA A 234 -1.03 4.96 9.48
CA ALA A 234 -0.36 5.90 8.61
C ALA A 234 -1.09 7.26 8.50
N ASP A 235 -2.42 7.25 8.46
CA ASP A 235 -3.23 8.47 8.50
C ASP A 235 -3.03 9.25 9.81
N GLN A 236 -3.01 8.56 10.95
CA GLN A 236 -2.75 9.16 12.27
C GLN A 236 -1.35 9.77 12.35
N LEU A 237 -0.35 9.10 11.79
CA LEU A 237 1.05 9.54 11.77
C LEU A 237 1.38 10.52 10.65
N ARG A 238 0.43 10.79 9.74
CA ARG A 238 0.62 11.61 8.51
C ARG A 238 1.75 11.09 7.61
N VAL A 239 1.86 9.76 7.52
CA VAL A 239 2.83 9.06 6.66
C VAL A 239 2.16 8.65 5.35
N GLY A 240 2.84 8.90 4.22
CA GLY A 240 2.39 8.44 2.92
C GLY A 240 2.64 6.95 2.73
N LEU A 241 1.59 6.20 2.37
CA LEU A 241 1.69 4.77 1.98
C LEU A 241 1.09 4.51 0.58
N PRO A 242 1.65 5.03 -0.53
CA PRO A 242 1.12 4.80 -1.87
C PRO A 242 0.91 3.30 -2.21
N LEU A 243 1.94 2.47 -2.04
CA LEU A 243 1.88 1.03 -2.29
C LEU A 243 1.04 0.34 -1.23
N GLY A 244 1.22 0.68 0.05
CA GLY A 244 0.42 0.11 1.13
C GLY A 244 -1.08 0.29 0.93
N ARG A 245 -1.52 1.47 0.47
CA ARG A 245 -2.93 1.73 0.14
C ARG A 245 -3.40 1.00 -1.12
N ALA A 246 -2.52 0.76 -2.10
CA ALA A 246 -2.87 -0.06 -3.26
C ALA A 246 -3.09 -1.52 -2.86
N VAL A 247 -2.25 -2.04 -1.96
CA VAL A 247 -2.35 -3.39 -1.41
C VAL A 247 -3.57 -3.53 -0.52
N GLU A 248 -3.84 -2.57 0.37
CA GLU A 248 -5.07 -2.52 1.19
C GLU A 248 -6.30 -2.61 0.30
N LYS A 249 -6.39 -1.77 -0.74
CA LYS A 249 -7.53 -1.81 -1.70
C LYS A 249 -7.70 -3.17 -2.34
N ARG A 250 -6.59 -3.86 -2.63
CA ARG A 250 -6.61 -5.20 -3.24
C ARG A 250 -7.16 -6.25 -2.27
N PHE A 251 -6.73 -6.23 -1.01
CA PHE A 251 -7.28 -7.10 0.04
C PHE A 251 -8.73 -6.76 0.36
N SER A 252 -9.08 -5.47 0.45
CA SER A 252 -10.46 -5.00 0.61
C SER A 252 -11.37 -5.48 -0.54
N LEU A 253 -10.87 -5.50 -1.78
CA LEU A 253 -11.61 -6.10 -2.90
C LEU A 253 -11.77 -7.61 -2.75
N ALA A 254 -10.71 -8.31 -2.34
CA ALA A 254 -10.77 -9.75 -2.08
C ALA A 254 -11.78 -10.08 -0.97
N GLY A 255 -11.77 -9.33 0.14
CA GLY A 255 -12.68 -9.51 1.27
C GLY A 255 -14.15 -9.24 0.95
N ARG A 256 -14.44 -8.47 -0.13
CA ARG A 256 -15.81 -8.33 -0.66
C ARG A 256 -16.23 -9.46 -1.59
N LYS A 257 -15.27 -10.20 -2.15
CA LYS A 257 -15.52 -11.22 -3.19
C LYS A 257 -15.52 -12.65 -2.64
N PHE A 258 -14.67 -12.92 -1.66
CA PHE A 258 -14.42 -14.26 -1.12
C PHE A 258 -14.94 -14.38 0.31
N ASP A 259 -15.03 -15.61 0.82
CA ASP A 259 -15.47 -15.85 2.19
C ASP A 259 -14.42 -15.32 3.17
N ARG A 260 -14.86 -14.82 4.31
CA ARG A 260 -13.95 -14.21 5.30
C ARG A 260 -12.94 -15.21 5.87
N TYR A 261 -13.30 -16.50 5.91
CA TYR A 261 -12.48 -17.61 6.38
C TYR A 261 -11.62 -18.25 5.28
N ASP A 262 -11.77 -17.79 4.04
CA ASP A 262 -10.84 -18.18 2.99
C ASP A 262 -9.42 -17.74 3.33
N SER A 263 -8.43 -18.34 2.67
CA SER A 263 -7.06 -17.87 2.79
C SER A 263 -6.89 -16.43 2.31
N HIS A 264 -6.07 -15.66 3.04
CA HIS A 264 -5.56 -14.37 2.59
C HIS A 264 -4.91 -14.40 1.18
N LEU A 265 -4.27 -15.51 0.79
CA LEU A 265 -3.67 -15.64 -0.54
C LEU A 265 -4.70 -15.71 -1.68
N ARG A 266 -6.00 -15.91 -1.40
CA ARG A 266 -7.04 -15.79 -2.44
C ARG A 266 -7.09 -14.41 -3.08
N VAL A 267 -6.48 -13.40 -2.47
CA VAL A 267 -6.24 -12.11 -3.14
C VAL A 267 -5.58 -12.26 -4.52
N ILE A 268 -4.76 -13.31 -4.72
CA ILE A 268 -4.07 -13.59 -5.97
C ILE A 268 -5.01 -14.20 -7.02
N GLU A 269 -6.10 -14.85 -6.60
CA GLU A 269 -7.15 -15.33 -7.51
C GLU A 269 -7.78 -14.15 -8.29
N LEU A 270 -7.79 -12.95 -7.72
CA LEU A 270 -8.19 -11.74 -8.46
C LEU A 270 -7.26 -11.46 -9.65
N ALA A 271 -5.96 -11.78 -9.55
CA ALA A 271 -5.01 -11.64 -10.65
C ALA A 271 -5.17 -12.78 -11.66
N GLU A 272 -5.34 -14.02 -11.19
CA GLU A 272 -5.62 -15.18 -12.06
C GLU A 272 -6.81 -14.93 -13.00
N VAL A 273 -7.89 -14.34 -12.46
CA VAL A 273 -9.07 -13.95 -13.26
C VAL A 273 -8.74 -12.88 -14.30
N VAL A 274 -7.99 -11.83 -13.91
CA VAL A 274 -7.59 -10.73 -14.82
C VAL A 274 -6.71 -11.24 -15.96
N PHE A 275 -5.75 -12.11 -15.66
CA PHE A 275 -4.83 -12.66 -16.66
C PHE A 275 -5.40 -13.88 -17.42
N GLY A 276 -6.53 -14.44 -16.96
CA GLY A 276 -7.15 -15.63 -17.53
C GLY A 276 -6.24 -16.86 -17.43
N VAL A 277 -5.63 -17.07 -16.26
CA VAL A 277 -4.69 -18.19 -15.99
C VAL A 277 -4.99 -18.85 -14.65
N ARG A 278 -4.39 -20.02 -14.42
CA ARG A 278 -4.29 -20.65 -13.09
C ARG A 278 -2.82 -20.92 -12.76
N LEU A 279 -2.43 -20.64 -11.52
CA LEU A 279 -1.08 -20.89 -11.02
C LEU A 279 -0.88 -22.32 -10.56
N GLN A 280 -1.96 -23.04 -10.28
CA GLN A 280 -1.89 -24.43 -9.85
C GLN A 280 -1.15 -25.28 -10.90
N VAL A 281 -0.13 -25.99 -10.43
CA VAL A 281 0.67 -26.94 -11.19
C VAL A 281 0.06 -28.34 -10.98
N PRO A 282 -0.43 -29.00 -12.04
CA PRO A 282 -1.03 -30.33 -11.93
C PRO A 282 -0.08 -31.34 -11.27
N GLY A 283 -0.59 -32.07 -10.28
CA GLY A 283 0.14 -33.12 -9.57
C GLY A 283 1.17 -32.64 -8.54
N TYR A 284 1.47 -31.35 -8.47
CA TYR A 284 2.35 -30.80 -7.44
C TYR A 284 1.61 -30.69 -6.09
N ARG A 285 2.36 -30.84 -4.99
CA ARG A 285 1.90 -30.70 -3.61
C ARG A 285 2.98 -29.96 -2.82
N ALA A 286 2.60 -28.89 -2.12
CA ALA A 286 3.55 -28.23 -1.24
C ALA A 286 3.96 -29.19 -0.10
N PRO A 287 5.25 -29.25 0.26
CA PRO A 287 5.74 -30.11 1.34
C PRO A 287 5.40 -29.50 2.71
N SER A 288 4.11 -29.41 3.03
CA SER A 288 3.64 -28.82 4.28
C SER A 288 2.19 -29.22 4.57
N LYS A 289 1.87 -29.37 5.86
CA LYS A 289 0.51 -29.71 6.32
C LYS A 289 -0.52 -28.59 6.08
N TYR A 290 -0.04 -27.38 5.81
CA TYR A 290 -0.90 -26.25 5.47
C TYR A 290 -1.21 -26.17 3.97
N GLY A 291 -0.55 -27.01 3.17
CA GLY A 291 -0.80 -27.15 1.75
C GLY A 291 -1.96 -28.11 1.44
N ALA A 292 -1.98 -28.62 0.21
CA ALA A 292 -3.01 -29.55 -0.24
C ALA A 292 -2.97 -30.94 0.44
N ASN A 293 -1.92 -31.24 1.21
CA ASN A 293 -1.77 -32.49 1.98
C ASN A 293 -1.78 -32.21 3.50
N PRO A 294 -2.95 -32.25 4.17
CA PRO A 294 -3.04 -31.96 5.59
C PRO A 294 -2.36 -33.00 6.50
N THR A 295 -2.01 -34.17 5.95
CA THR A 295 -1.30 -35.24 6.67
C THR A 295 0.21 -35.22 6.46
N HIS A 296 0.75 -34.16 5.85
CA HIS A 296 2.20 -34.03 5.70
C HIS A 296 2.89 -34.09 7.07
N PRO A 297 3.96 -34.88 7.23
CA PRO A 297 4.63 -35.02 8.51
C PRO A 297 5.29 -33.69 8.94
N PRO A 298 5.54 -33.49 10.24
CA PRO A 298 6.30 -32.33 10.71
C PRO A 298 7.72 -32.30 10.11
N ASP A 299 8.20 -31.10 9.82
CA ASP A 299 9.56 -30.89 9.31
C ASP A 299 10.62 -31.46 10.27
N GLN A 300 11.60 -32.16 9.69
CA GLN A 300 12.69 -32.82 10.44
C GLN A 300 14.04 -32.13 10.23
N GLU A 301 14.22 -31.44 9.10
CA GLU A 301 15.44 -30.74 8.73
C GLU A 301 15.19 -29.24 8.64
N PHE A 302 16.13 -28.46 9.18
CA PHE A 302 16.08 -27.00 9.19
C PHE A 302 17.36 -26.42 8.62
N LEU A 303 17.25 -25.29 7.93
CA LEU A 303 18.35 -24.48 7.43
C LEU A 303 18.49 -23.26 8.32
N THR A 304 19.74 -22.90 8.65
CA THR A 304 20.08 -21.64 9.30
C THR A 304 20.87 -20.78 8.33
N ASP A 305 20.42 -19.55 8.12
CA ASP A 305 21.13 -18.60 7.26
C ASP A 305 22.27 -17.86 8.00
N PRO A 306 23.11 -17.08 7.31
CA PRO A 306 24.23 -16.38 7.95
C PRO A 306 23.84 -15.37 9.06
N VAL A 307 22.59 -14.94 9.10
CA VAL A 307 22.07 -14.01 10.12
C VAL A 307 21.47 -14.78 11.32
N GLY A 308 21.41 -16.11 11.24
CA GLY A 308 20.90 -16.99 12.30
C GLY A 308 19.42 -17.31 12.18
N ARG A 309 18.75 -16.90 11.09
CA ARG A 309 17.33 -17.21 10.88
C ARG A 309 17.18 -18.67 10.51
N ILE A 310 16.21 -19.33 11.14
CA ILE A 310 15.94 -20.76 10.94
C ILE A 310 14.70 -20.91 10.05
N LYS A 311 14.74 -21.85 9.12
CA LYS A 311 13.59 -22.24 8.30
C LYS A 311 13.58 -23.74 8.02
N PRO A 312 12.41 -24.36 7.80
CA PRO A 312 12.34 -25.74 7.33
C PRO A 312 13.08 -25.89 5.99
N LYS A 313 13.74 -27.02 5.82
CA LYS A 313 14.33 -27.40 4.54
C LYS A 313 13.24 -28.03 3.65
N LEU A 314 12.65 -27.23 2.77
CA LEU A 314 11.57 -27.67 1.89
C LEU A 314 12.13 -28.23 0.57
N GLU A 315 11.86 -29.50 0.29
CA GLU A 315 12.18 -30.14 -0.99
C GLU A 315 10.95 -30.15 -1.91
N HIS A 316 10.99 -29.32 -2.95
CA HIS A 316 9.89 -29.18 -3.90
C HIS A 316 10.08 -30.12 -5.10
N VAL A 317 9.22 -31.15 -5.18
CA VAL A 317 9.22 -32.11 -6.28
C VAL A 317 8.07 -31.81 -7.22
N PHE A 318 8.39 -31.36 -8.44
CA PHE A 318 7.40 -31.10 -9.49
C PHE A 318 7.28 -32.32 -10.41
N PRO A 319 6.07 -32.78 -10.74
CA PRO A 319 5.86 -33.91 -11.66
C PRO A 319 5.96 -33.50 -13.14
N LEU A 320 6.49 -32.31 -13.42
CA LEU A 320 6.61 -31.73 -14.76
C LEU A 320 8.06 -31.40 -15.03
N ASP A 321 8.54 -31.80 -16.21
CA ASP A 321 9.87 -31.42 -16.70
C ASP A 321 9.93 -29.94 -17.09
N ASP A 322 11.14 -29.39 -17.06
CA ASP A 322 11.39 -28.05 -17.56
C ASP A 322 11.36 -28.03 -19.09
N ILE A 323 10.64 -27.05 -19.63
CA ILE A 323 10.64 -26.73 -21.05
C ILE A 323 11.65 -25.61 -21.35
N PRO A 324 12.31 -25.63 -22.53
CA PRO A 324 13.14 -24.51 -22.97
C PRO A 324 12.33 -23.22 -23.12
N LEU A 325 12.84 -22.12 -22.56
CA LEU A 325 12.21 -20.80 -22.68
C LEU A 325 12.75 -20.04 -23.91
N SER A 326 11.86 -19.36 -24.61
CA SER A 326 12.22 -18.45 -25.71
C SER A 326 12.96 -17.21 -25.21
N GLY A 327 13.68 -16.51 -26.10
CA GLY A 327 14.36 -15.26 -25.75
C GLY A 327 13.42 -14.16 -25.23
N ILE A 328 12.17 -14.12 -25.70
CA ILE A 328 11.15 -13.18 -25.21
C ILE A 328 10.74 -13.53 -23.78
N GLN A 329 10.50 -14.81 -23.49
CA GLN A 329 10.15 -15.29 -22.15
C GLN A 329 11.27 -15.05 -21.14
N ILE A 330 12.53 -15.27 -21.53
CA ILE A 330 13.69 -14.97 -20.68
C ILE A 330 13.79 -13.47 -20.38
N ARG A 331 13.57 -12.61 -21.39
CA ARG A 331 13.54 -11.15 -21.18
C ARG A 331 12.39 -10.72 -20.27
N LEU A 332 11.21 -11.32 -20.43
CA LEU A 332 10.07 -11.08 -19.56
C LEU A 332 10.41 -11.44 -18.10
N LEU A 333 10.97 -12.63 -17.84
CA LEU A 333 11.37 -13.02 -16.49
C LEU A 333 12.37 -12.03 -15.88
N LYS A 334 13.38 -11.59 -16.64
CA LYS A 334 14.33 -10.56 -16.20
C LYS A 334 13.63 -9.23 -15.85
N SER A 335 12.68 -8.81 -16.67
CA SER A 335 11.88 -7.60 -16.40
C SER A 335 11.07 -7.74 -15.11
N LEU A 336 10.37 -8.87 -14.93
CA LEU A 336 9.58 -9.15 -13.74
C LEU A 336 10.45 -9.23 -12.48
N VAL A 337 11.66 -9.78 -12.58
CA VAL A 337 12.64 -9.76 -11.47
C VAL A 337 12.99 -8.32 -11.09
N GLY A 338 13.26 -7.46 -12.07
CA GLY A 338 13.51 -6.03 -11.84
C GLY A 338 12.32 -5.32 -11.18
N GLU A 339 11.10 -5.56 -11.68
CA GLU A 339 9.86 -5.00 -11.10
C GLU A 339 9.65 -5.43 -9.65
N LEU A 340 9.76 -6.73 -9.36
CA LEU A 340 9.62 -7.25 -7.99
C LEU A 340 10.71 -6.72 -7.06
N THR A 341 11.95 -6.59 -7.54
CA THR A 341 13.06 -6.00 -6.77
C THR A 341 12.74 -4.53 -6.43
N HIS A 342 12.19 -3.79 -7.40
CA HIS A 342 11.80 -2.40 -7.21
C HIS A 342 10.64 -2.25 -6.22
N VAL A 343 9.64 -3.14 -6.29
CA VAL A 343 8.54 -3.18 -5.32
C VAL A 343 9.08 -3.47 -3.92
N ASN A 344 9.97 -4.46 -3.75
CA ASN A 344 10.60 -4.76 -2.46
C ASN A 344 11.37 -3.55 -1.89
N ARG A 345 12.03 -2.76 -2.74
CA ARG A 345 12.69 -1.52 -2.33
C ARG A 345 11.70 -0.46 -1.86
N LEU A 346 10.72 -0.13 -2.70
CA LEU A 346 9.76 0.95 -2.40
C LEU A 346 8.91 0.63 -1.16
N ILE A 347 8.49 -0.62 -0.99
CA ILE A 347 7.71 -0.99 0.20
C ILE A 347 8.57 -1.00 1.46
N LEU A 348 9.88 -1.25 1.33
CA LEU A 348 10.82 -1.08 2.43
C LEU A 348 10.94 0.40 2.82
N GLU A 349 10.99 1.31 1.86
CA GLU A 349 10.98 2.76 2.12
C GLU A 349 9.71 3.19 2.89
N GLU A 350 8.53 2.75 2.42
CA GLU A 350 7.25 3.01 3.11
C GLU A 350 7.21 2.41 4.53
N ALA A 351 7.75 1.21 4.70
CA ALA A 351 7.89 0.58 6.01
C ALA A 351 8.80 1.41 6.93
N PHE A 352 9.93 1.91 6.44
CA PHE A 352 10.81 2.78 7.22
C PHE A 352 10.17 4.12 7.55
N ASP A 353 9.41 4.72 6.63
CA ASP A 353 8.66 5.95 6.89
C ASP A 353 7.60 5.75 7.97
N LEU A 354 6.85 4.63 7.92
CA LEU A 354 5.91 4.26 8.97
C LEU A 354 6.64 4.04 10.29
N GLY A 355 7.77 3.32 10.22
CA GLY A 355 8.77 3.11 11.27
C GLY A 355 9.12 4.38 12.04
N ARG A 356 9.65 5.36 11.30
CA ARG A 356 10.06 6.67 11.81
C ARG A 356 8.88 7.49 12.31
N GLY A 357 7.73 7.40 11.65
CA GLY A 357 6.48 8.03 12.11
C GLY A 357 6.10 7.57 13.51
N MET A 358 6.36 6.30 13.86
CA MET A 358 6.14 5.74 15.20
C MET A 358 7.25 6.11 16.21
N GLY A 359 8.32 6.80 15.77
CA GLY A 359 9.47 7.16 16.60
C GLY A 359 10.52 6.04 16.74
N LEU A 360 10.48 5.00 15.91
CA LEU A 360 11.46 3.92 15.93
C LEU A 360 12.77 4.37 15.25
N SER A 361 13.90 3.83 15.71
CA SER A 361 15.19 4.04 15.05
C SER A 361 15.31 3.18 13.80
N ASP A 362 16.04 3.67 12.79
CA ASP A 362 16.32 2.91 11.56
C ASP A 362 16.99 1.56 11.86
N ALA A 363 17.84 1.49 12.89
CA ALA A 363 18.48 0.24 13.32
C ALA A 363 17.46 -0.78 13.85
N LEU A 364 16.51 -0.32 14.69
CA LEU A 364 15.46 -1.18 15.21
C LEU A 364 14.51 -1.62 14.09
N ILE A 365 14.12 -0.72 13.19
CA ILE A 365 13.30 -1.04 12.02
C ILE A 365 13.99 -2.11 11.17
N HIS A 366 15.29 -1.97 10.92
CA HIS A 366 16.06 -2.96 10.19
C HIS A 366 16.07 -4.33 10.89
N GLU A 367 16.28 -4.36 12.21
CA GLU A 367 16.31 -5.59 12.99
C GLU A 367 14.97 -6.32 12.99
N VAL A 368 13.86 -5.60 13.22
CA VAL A 368 12.51 -6.20 13.19
C VAL A 368 12.16 -6.71 11.80
N VAL A 369 12.54 -5.99 10.72
CA VAL A 369 12.34 -6.48 9.35
C VAL A 369 13.14 -7.75 9.10
N THR A 370 14.42 -7.77 9.51
CA THR A 370 15.33 -8.91 9.34
C THR A 370 14.75 -10.18 9.96
N TRP A 371 14.19 -10.08 11.16
CA TRP A 371 13.62 -11.20 11.92
C TRP A 371 12.13 -11.40 11.69
N SER A 372 11.56 -10.89 10.59
CA SER A 372 10.15 -11.01 10.27
C SER A 372 9.86 -11.64 8.91
N VAL A 373 8.58 -11.86 8.64
CA VAL A 373 8.05 -12.21 7.31
C VAL A 373 8.21 -11.11 6.26
N GLY A 374 8.63 -9.91 6.67
CA GLY A 374 8.92 -8.79 5.77
C GLY A 374 10.29 -8.87 5.10
N ALA A 375 11.14 -9.83 5.48
CA ALA A 375 12.46 -9.99 4.89
C ALA A 375 12.42 -10.31 3.38
N SER A 376 13.33 -9.69 2.64
CA SER A 376 13.55 -9.90 1.21
C SER A 376 15.03 -9.87 0.87
N ALA A 377 15.38 -10.35 -0.33
CA ALA A 377 16.75 -10.22 -0.83
C ALA A 377 17.21 -8.75 -0.85
N TRP A 378 16.28 -7.81 -1.07
CA TRP A 378 16.58 -6.38 -1.00
C TRP A 378 16.90 -5.94 0.43
N SER A 379 16.03 -6.19 1.41
CA SER A 379 16.29 -5.80 2.80
C SER A 379 17.57 -6.45 3.34
N ASP A 380 17.77 -7.74 3.07
CA ASP A 380 18.97 -8.46 3.50
C ASP A 380 20.26 -7.90 2.88
N SER A 381 20.18 -7.37 1.65
CA SER A 381 21.34 -6.72 1.01
C SER A 381 21.75 -5.40 1.69
N GLN A 382 20.85 -4.77 2.44
CA GLN A 382 21.13 -3.53 3.18
C GLN A 382 21.74 -3.79 4.57
N ASN A 383 21.82 -5.06 5.00
CA ASN A 383 22.29 -5.44 6.34
C ASN A 383 23.71 -4.92 6.68
N GLY A 384 24.58 -4.75 5.68
CA GLY A 384 25.92 -4.18 5.87
C GLY A 384 25.95 -2.66 6.16
N GLN A 385 24.85 -1.93 5.94
CA GLN A 385 24.77 -0.48 6.20
C GLN A 385 24.45 -0.16 7.66
N TYR A 386 23.84 -1.10 8.38
CA TYR A 386 23.46 -0.98 9.77
C TYR A 386 24.40 -1.86 10.60
N ASP A 387 25.66 -1.41 10.75
CA ASP A 387 26.75 -2.17 11.38
C ASP A 387 26.32 -2.78 12.72
N ASN A 388 26.19 -4.10 12.72
CA ASN A 388 25.67 -4.93 13.80
C ASN A 388 26.69 -5.00 14.94
N LYS A 389 26.74 -3.97 15.78
CA LYS A 389 26.79 -4.27 17.21
C LYS A 389 25.41 -4.83 17.50
N GLN A 390 25.30 -6.15 17.70
CA GLN A 390 24.14 -6.74 18.37
C GLN A 390 23.69 -5.72 19.42
N LEU A 391 22.42 -5.33 19.41
CA LEU A 391 21.84 -4.65 20.56
C LEU A 391 21.93 -5.67 21.70
N VAL A 392 23.12 -5.75 22.32
CA VAL A 392 23.34 -6.46 23.55
C VAL A 392 22.53 -5.64 24.52
N TYR A 393 21.40 -6.18 24.95
CA TYR A 393 20.69 -5.71 26.12
C TYR A 393 21.29 -6.44 27.32
N PRO A 394 22.43 -6.01 27.90
CA PRO A 394 22.75 -6.49 29.22
C PRO A 394 21.70 -5.86 30.15
N ALA A 395 21.16 -6.66 31.06
CA ALA A 395 20.30 -6.25 32.16
C ALA A 395 20.87 -5.10 33.06
N ALA A 396 21.99 -4.48 32.68
CA ALA A 396 22.77 -3.52 33.45
C ALA A 396 22.92 -2.13 32.80
N ALA A 397 22.32 -1.85 31.64
CA ALA A 397 22.39 -0.51 31.01
C ALA A 397 21.05 0.27 31.12
N LEU A 398 20.43 0.24 32.29
CA LEU A 398 19.29 1.10 32.63
C LEU A 398 19.78 2.47 33.08
N ALA A 399 19.99 3.39 32.13
CA ALA A 399 20.11 4.81 32.47
C ALA A 399 19.63 5.70 31.32
N LYS A 400 18.46 6.31 31.54
CA LYS A 400 17.91 7.50 30.87
C LYS A 400 17.48 7.33 29.41
N THR A 401 16.39 6.60 29.20
CA THR A 401 15.45 6.94 28.13
C THR A 401 14.60 8.12 28.58
N THR A 402 14.64 9.19 27.80
CA THR A 402 13.91 10.43 28.01
C THR A 402 12.41 10.15 27.94
N THR A 403 11.67 10.52 28.98
CA THR A 403 10.21 10.52 29.01
C THR A 403 9.70 11.43 27.89
N ILE A 404 8.88 10.90 26.98
CA ILE A 404 8.09 11.71 26.05
C ILE A 404 6.93 12.33 26.86
N PRO A 405 6.66 13.64 26.73
CA PRO A 405 5.56 14.25 27.46
C PRO A 405 4.21 13.71 26.98
N ASN A 406 3.44 13.19 27.94
CA ASN A 406 2.00 12.95 27.91
C ASN A 406 1.28 13.29 26.59
N LEU A 407 0.95 12.25 25.81
CA LEU A 407 -0.26 12.26 24.96
C LEU A 407 -1.50 12.09 25.87
N ILE A 408 -1.64 13.00 26.85
CA ILE A 408 -2.93 13.28 27.46
C ILE A 408 -3.33 14.62 26.84
N CYS A 409 -4.19 14.59 25.83
CA CYS A 409 -4.97 15.76 25.48
C CYS A 409 -5.88 16.04 26.68
N PRO A 410 -5.72 17.15 27.43
CA PRO A 410 -6.70 17.51 28.42
C PRO A 410 -7.97 17.87 27.66
N CYS A 411 -9.05 17.14 27.91
CA CYS A 411 -10.39 17.60 27.60
C CYS A 411 -10.63 18.88 28.41
N THR A 412 -10.29 20.04 27.84
CA THR A 412 -10.82 21.30 28.31
C THR A 412 -12.26 21.38 27.82
N GLU A 413 -13.19 21.30 28.77
CA GLU A 413 -14.58 21.65 28.57
C GLU A 413 -14.67 23.07 27.99
N GLU A 414 -14.95 23.18 26.71
CA GLU A 414 -15.53 24.37 26.08
C GLU A 414 -16.56 23.92 25.03
N PRO A 415 -17.59 24.74 24.77
CA PRO A 415 -18.97 24.30 24.71
C PRO A 415 -19.26 23.46 23.47
N VAL A 416 -20.11 22.45 23.66
CA VAL A 416 -20.68 21.60 22.61
C VAL A 416 -21.23 22.48 21.48
N MET A 417 -20.44 22.63 20.41
CA MET A 417 -20.88 23.13 19.12
C MET A 417 -21.04 21.96 18.15
N ASN A 418 -22.18 21.94 17.48
CA ASN A 418 -22.69 20.87 16.64
C ASN A 418 -21.91 20.82 15.29
N THR A 419 -20.82 20.07 15.21
CA THR A 419 -19.85 20.10 14.08
C THR A 419 -20.12 19.11 12.94
N ARG A 420 -21.00 18.12 13.13
CA ARG A 420 -21.35 17.16 12.06
C ARG A 420 -22.12 17.81 10.90
N ASP A 421 -22.96 18.80 11.20
CA ASP A 421 -23.73 19.51 10.19
C ASP A 421 -22.87 20.46 9.35
N GLN A 422 -21.85 21.09 9.93
CA GLN A 422 -20.96 22.01 9.20
C GLN A 422 -20.04 21.29 8.21
N GLN A 423 -19.44 20.16 8.59
CA GLN A 423 -18.63 19.34 7.67
C GLN A 423 -19.48 18.77 6.53
N THR A 424 -20.71 18.35 6.82
CA THR A 424 -21.67 17.88 5.81
C THR A 424 -22.11 19.01 4.87
N THR A 425 -22.31 20.22 5.40
CA THR A 425 -22.68 21.42 4.62
C THR A 425 -21.55 21.88 3.70
N LEU A 426 -20.30 21.86 4.18
CA LEU A 426 -19.12 22.21 3.38
C LEU A 426 -18.89 21.21 2.24
N ALA A 427 -19.00 19.90 2.52
CA ALA A 427 -18.90 18.85 1.50
C ALA A 427 -20.04 18.91 0.46
N GLN A 428 -21.27 19.25 0.90
CA GLN A 428 -22.40 19.49 -0.01
C GLN A 428 -22.19 20.74 -0.88
N ALA A 429 -21.62 21.81 -0.33
CA ALA A 429 -21.30 23.02 -1.07
C ALA A 429 -20.17 22.78 -2.09
N ALA A 430 -19.15 21.98 -1.73
CA ALA A 430 -18.08 21.56 -2.63
C ALA A 430 -18.61 20.75 -3.82
N ARG A 431 -19.42 19.71 -3.55
CA ARG A 431 -20.08 18.91 -4.59
C ARG A 431 -20.99 19.74 -5.48
N LYS A 432 -21.70 20.71 -4.89
CA LYS A 432 -22.54 21.63 -5.66
C LYS A 432 -21.71 22.52 -6.58
N ARG A 433 -20.59 23.10 -6.13
CA ARG A 433 -19.70 23.90 -6.99
C ARG A 433 -19.10 23.07 -8.12
N ILE A 434 -18.63 21.85 -7.83
CA ILE A 434 -18.13 20.91 -8.86
C ILE A 434 -19.23 20.62 -9.87
N LYS A 435 -20.47 20.37 -9.44
CA LYS A 435 -21.58 20.11 -10.35
C LYS A 435 -21.99 21.35 -11.15
N ASP A 436 -22.09 22.52 -10.51
CA ASP A 436 -22.50 23.78 -11.13
C ASP A 436 -21.49 24.23 -12.20
N SER A 437 -20.19 23.90 -12.06
CA SER A 437 -19.19 24.17 -13.10
C SER A 437 -19.47 23.39 -14.39
N HIS A 438 -20.14 22.24 -14.30
CA HIS A 438 -20.46 21.39 -15.44
C HIS A 438 -21.72 21.84 -16.21
N ASP A 439 -22.56 22.67 -15.60
CA ASP A 439 -23.81 23.19 -16.19
C ASP A 439 -23.61 24.56 -16.89
N LEU A 440 -22.37 25.06 -16.98
CA LEU A 440 -22.05 26.36 -17.60
C LEU A 440 -21.96 26.23 -19.12
N ASP A 441 -22.95 26.80 -19.81
CA ASP A 441 -23.16 26.67 -21.26
C ASP A 441 -22.39 27.77 -22.04
N GLY A 442 -21.14 27.48 -22.43
CA GLY A 442 -20.38 28.14 -23.53
C GLY A 442 -20.12 29.66 -23.45
N ASP A 443 -20.50 30.33 -22.36
CA ASP A 443 -20.28 31.78 -22.15
C ASP A 443 -18.95 32.01 -21.42
N VAL A 444 -17.96 32.49 -22.16
CA VAL A 444 -16.58 32.72 -21.68
C VAL A 444 -16.54 33.66 -20.48
N ASP A 445 -17.31 34.75 -20.48
CA ASP A 445 -17.32 35.71 -19.38
C ASP A 445 -17.91 35.09 -18.08
N ARG A 446 -18.92 34.22 -18.23
CA ARG A 446 -19.52 33.48 -17.11
C ARG A 446 -18.57 32.42 -16.55
N LEU A 447 -17.84 31.71 -17.40
CA LEU A 447 -16.84 30.71 -16.99
C LEU A 447 -15.68 31.36 -16.23
N THR A 448 -15.11 32.43 -16.78
CA THR A 448 -14.03 33.19 -16.14
C THR A 448 -14.47 33.74 -14.78
N HIS A 449 -15.70 34.28 -14.69
CA HIS A 449 -16.25 34.76 -13.42
C HIS A 449 -16.46 33.64 -12.39
N PHE A 450 -16.94 32.47 -12.83
CA PHE A 450 -17.15 31.31 -11.97
C PHE A 450 -15.85 30.78 -11.37
N TYR A 451 -14.83 30.54 -12.20
CA TYR A 451 -13.53 30.04 -11.73
C TYR A 451 -12.76 31.06 -10.89
N ARG A 452 -12.90 32.36 -11.18
CA ARG A 452 -12.38 33.43 -10.31
C ARG A 452 -12.93 33.34 -8.89
N GLY A 453 -14.21 32.99 -8.73
CA GLY A 453 -14.84 32.79 -7.42
C GLY A 453 -14.48 31.46 -6.75
N TRP A 454 -14.03 30.47 -7.52
CA TRP A 454 -13.73 29.12 -7.02
C TRP A 454 -12.24 28.91 -6.70
N ALA A 455 -11.33 29.74 -7.24
CA ALA A 455 -9.89 29.56 -7.15
C ALA A 455 -9.34 29.29 -5.73
N SER A 456 -9.81 30.03 -4.72
CA SER A 456 -9.29 29.91 -3.33
C SER A 456 -9.73 28.65 -2.58
N SER A 457 -10.74 27.92 -3.08
CA SER A 457 -11.22 26.66 -2.50
C SER A 457 -11.17 25.47 -3.45
N TYR A 458 -10.66 25.67 -4.67
CA TYR A 458 -10.67 24.68 -5.75
C TYR A 458 -9.99 23.38 -5.33
N GLU A 459 -8.75 23.45 -4.83
CA GLU A 459 -7.95 22.28 -4.45
C GLU A 459 -8.58 21.49 -3.30
N LEU A 460 -9.16 22.19 -2.33
CA LEU A 460 -9.89 21.58 -1.21
C LEU A 460 -11.15 20.86 -1.70
N ASP A 461 -11.87 21.44 -2.67
CA ASP A 461 -13.10 20.89 -3.21
C ASP A 461 -12.81 19.66 -4.11
N VAL A 462 -11.85 19.76 -5.05
CA VAL A 462 -11.51 18.63 -5.96
C VAL A 462 -10.68 17.54 -5.28
N GLY A 463 -9.92 17.88 -4.23
CA GLY A 463 -9.20 16.91 -3.40
C GLY A 463 -10.15 15.98 -2.63
N GLN A 464 -11.31 16.48 -2.20
CA GLN A 464 -12.37 15.65 -1.58
C GLN A 464 -13.01 14.67 -2.57
N ASP A 465 -13.00 14.98 -3.87
CA ASP A 465 -13.56 14.16 -4.94
C ASP A 465 -12.54 13.21 -5.61
N ARG A 466 -11.32 13.14 -5.05
CA ARG A 466 -10.22 12.25 -5.50
C ARG A 466 -9.82 12.48 -6.96
N TYR A 467 -9.79 13.75 -7.39
CA TYR A 467 -9.39 14.13 -8.74
C TYR A 467 -7.97 13.64 -9.07
N CYS A 468 -7.82 12.68 -9.98
CA CYS A 468 -6.52 12.04 -10.30
C CYS A 468 -5.99 12.36 -11.70
N GLY A 469 -6.70 13.18 -12.48
CA GLY A 469 -6.30 13.61 -13.81
C GLY A 469 -4.88 14.19 -13.89
N PRO A 470 -4.47 15.10 -12.99
CA PRO A 470 -3.16 15.74 -13.06
C PRO A 470 -1.99 14.75 -12.96
N MET A 471 -2.09 13.82 -12.01
CA MET A 471 -1.10 12.75 -11.83
C MET A 471 -1.02 11.84 -13.07
N ILE A 472 -2.16 11.42 -13.63
CA ILE A 472 -2.17 10.53 -14.80
C ILE A 472 -1.54 11.22 -16.02
N VAL A 473 -1.85 12.49 -16.27
CA VAL A 473 -1.26 13.27 -17.37
C VAL A 473 0.25 13.44 -17.18
N ALA A 474 0.71 13.73 -15.97
CA ALA A 474 2.15 13.85 -15.67
C ALA A 474 2.90 12.51 -15.88
N GLU A 475 2.32 11.39 -15.44
CA GLU A 475 2.90 10.05 -15.64
C GLU A 475 2.93 9.65 -17.13
N LEU A 476 1.91 10.02 -17.91
CA LEU A 476 1.93 9.86 -19.36
C LEU A 476 3.04 10.70 -20.01
N ALA A 477 3.27 11.93 -19.56
CA ALA A 477 4.39 12.76 -20.01
C ALA A 477 5.75 12.12 -19.67
N GLY A 478 5.90 11.59 -18.45
CA GLY A 478 7.09 10.83 -18.05
C GLY A 478 7.32 9.58 -18.89
N THR A 479 6.25 8.85 -19.23
CA THR A 479 6.29 7.67 -20.10
C THR A 479 6.69 8.03 -21.52
N VAL A 480 6.08 9.09 -22.07
CA VAL A 480 6.40 9.61 -23.41
C VAL A 480 7.87 10.03 -23.48
N GLN A 481 8.34 10.76 -22.47
CA GLN A 481 9.74 11.13 -22.37
C GLN A 481 10.62 9.88 -22.43
N THR A 482 10.43 8.93 -21.51
CA THR A 482 11.30 7.74 -21.42
C THR A 482 11.26 6.87 -22.69
N ALA A 483 10.12 6.81 -23.37
CA ALA A 483 9.94 5.97 -24.55
C ALA A 483 10.36 6.63 -25.86
N TYR A 484 10.25 7.96 -25.97
CA TYR A 484 10.33 8.66 -27.26
C TYR A 484 11.24 9.90 -27.29
N LEU A 485 11.54 10.52 -26.14
CA LEU A 485 12.39 11.71 -26.06
C LEU A 485 13.70 11.34 -25.37
N ALA A 486 14.81 11.37 -26.11
CA ALA A 486 16.12 10.95 -25.60
C ALA A 486 16.76 11.94 -24.62
N ASP A 487 16.12 13.10 -24.40
CA ASP A 487 16.60 14.17 -23.54
C ASP A 487 16.26 13.93 -22.07
N GLU A 488 17.06 14.52 -21.19
CA GLU A 488 16.78 14.56 -19.75
C GLU A 488 15.49 15.37 -19.49
N ARG A 489 14.68 14.93 -18.51
CA ARG A 489 13.39 15.58 -18.18
C ARG A 489 13.51 17.08 -17.91
N ALA A 490 14.62 17.52 -17.31
CA ALA A 490 14.87 18.93 -17.03
C ALA A 490 15.06 19.79 -18.29
N ALA A 491 15.38 19.19 -19.45
CA ALA A 491 15.59 19.89 -20.72
C ALA A 491 14.35 19.93 -21.62
N ILE A 492 13.27 19.23 -21.24
CA ILE A 492 12.04 19.13 -22.04
C ILE A 492 11.13 20.31 -21.71
N ALA A 493 10.79 21.10 -22.73
CA ALA A 493 9.88 22.22 -22.62
C ALA A 493 8.42 21.74 -22.65
N ILE A 494 7.66 22.04 -21.60
CA ILE A 494 6.26 21.65 -21.44
C ILE A 494 5.36 22.88 -21.38
N LEU A 495 4.26 22.85 -22.14
CA LEU A 495 3.13 23.77 -21.95
C LEU A 495 2.00 23.05 -21.22
N ASP A 496 1.57 23.56 -20.08
CA ASP A 496 0.36 23.16 -19.37
C ASP A 496 -0.80 24.09 -19.76
N ALA A 497 -1.59 23.63 -20.75
CA ALA A 497 -2.70 24.40 -21.31
C ALA A 497 -3.98 24.16 -20.50
N GLY A 498 -4.44 25.21 -19.83
CA GLY A 498 -5.48 25.17 -18.80
C GLY A 498 -4.93 24.66 -17.48
N CYS A 499 -3.87 25.30 -16.99
CA CYS A 499 -3.10 24.84 -15.84
C CYS A 499 -3.86 24.92 -14.50
N GLY A 500 -4.98 25.65 -14.43
CA GLY A 500 -5.77 25.81 -13.22
C GLY A 500 -4.94 26.37 -12.07
N THR A 501 -5.04 25.78 -10.88
CA THR A 501 -4.20 26.14 -9.72
C THR A 501 -2.79 25.54 -9.78
N GLY A 502 -2.46 24.81 -10.85
CA GLY A 502 -1.11 24.32 -11.12
C GLY A 502 -0.84 22.86 -10.76
N LEU A 503 -1.88 22.07 -10.48
CA LEU A 503 -1.78 20.67 -10.04
C LEU A 503 -0.96 19.78 -11.00
N VAL A 504 -1.06 19.98 -12.32
CA VAL A 504 -0.31 19.20 -13.31
C VAL A 504 1.18 19.56 -13.26
N GLY A 505 1.51 20.85 -13.22
CA GLY A 505 2.90 21.31 -13.09
C GLY A 505 3.60 20.80 -11.82
N VAL A 506 2.90 20.72 -10.68
CA VAL A 506 3.48 20.14 -9.45
C VAL A 506 3.84 18.66 -9.63
N GLU A 507 2.99 17.87 -10.29
CA GLU A 507 3.28 16.47 -10.58
C GLU A 507 4.40 16.31 -11.63
N LEU A 508 4.46 17.19 -12.63
CA LEU A 508 5.54 17.21 -13.61
C LEU A 508 6.89 17.56 -12.95
N GLU A 509 6.91 18.53 -12.03
CA GLU A 509 8.10 18.93 -11.30
C GLU A 509 8.63 17.80 -10.41
N ARG A 510 7.72 17.07 -9.75
CA ARG A 510 8.02 15.84 -8.98
C ARG A 510 8.68 14.76 -9.83
N LEU A 511 8.31 14.66 -11.11
CA LEU A 511 8.92 13.72 -12.07
C LEU A 511 10.25 14.22 -12.65
N GLY A 512 10.65 15.46 -12.36
CA GLY A 512 11.93 16.04 -12.75
C GLY A 512 11.87 16.95 -13.98
N PHE A 513 10.69 17.33 -14.47
CA PHE A 513 10.55 18.38 -15.48
C PHE A 513 10.77 19.76 -14.84
N ARG A 514 11.43 20.67 -15.56
CA ARG A 514 11.84 21.98 -15.02
C ARG A 514 11.49 23.17 -15.91
N LEU A 515 11.22 22.93 -17.20
CA LEU A 515 10.86 23.97 -18.17
C LEU A 515 9.36 23.89 -18.45
N ILE A 516 8.55 24.33 -17.47
CA ILE A 516 7.09 24.24 -17.53
C ILE A 516 6.53 25.66 -17.65
N ASP A 517 5.78 25.95 -18.71
CA ASP A 517 4.96 27.15 -18.82
C ASP A 517 3.48 26.79 -18.66
N GLY A 518 2.68 27.68 -18.09
CA GLY A 518 1.25 27.48 -17.89
C GLY A 518 0.40 28.58 -18.54
N ILE A 519 -0.77 28.20 -19.05
CA ILE A 519 -1.80 29.16 -19.47
C ILE A 519 -3.15 28.78 -18.91
N ASP A 520 -3.97 29.76 -18.53
CA ASP A 520 -5.34 29.53 -18.07
C ASP A 520 -6.29 30.64 -18.51
N LEU A 521 -7.57 30.32 -18.65
CA LEU A 521 -8.62 31.28 -18.97
C LEU A 521 -8.85 32.28 -17.82
N SER A 522 -8.53 31.90 -16.58
CA SER A 522 -8.74 32.71 -15.37
C SER A 522 -7.41 33.21 -14.81
N GLU A 523 -7.18 34.53 -14.81
CA GLU A 523 -6.03 35.14 -14.13
C GLU A 523 -5.95 34.80 -12.63
N ALA A 524 -7.08 34.57 -11.96
CA ALA A 524 -7.07 34.15 -10.56
C ALA A 524 -6.58 32.70 -10.35
N MET A 525 -6.79 31.81 -11.34
CA MET A 525 -6.26 30.45 -11.31
C MET A 525 -4.76 30.47 -11.64
N ALA A 526 -4.40 31.20 -12.70
CA ALA A 526 -3.01 31.41 -13.09
C ALA A 526 -2.16 31.96 -11.92
N GLU A 527 -2.70 32.89 -11.12
CA GLU A 527 -2.01 33.40 -9.94
C GLU A 527 -1.76 32.31 -8.87
N GLN A 528 -2.69 31.39 -8.65
CA GLN A 528 -2.45 30.23 -7.77
C GLN A 528 -1.37 29.32 -8.34
N ALA A 529 -1.40 29.06 -9.66
CA ALA A 529 -0.36 28.30 -10.33
C ALA A 529 1.03 28.95 -10.21
N ARG A 530 1.14 30.29 -10.30
CA ARG A 530 2.42 31.00 -10.03
C ARG A 530 2.93 30.77 -8.61
N GLN A 531 2.04 30.74 -7.63
CA GLN A 531 2.38 30.56 -6.22
C GLN A 531 2.95 29.17 -5.90
N THR A 532 2.73 28.17 -6.76
CA THR A 532 3.37 26.86 -6.62
C THR A 532 4.89 26.91 -6.80
N GLY A 533 5.41 27.90 -7.53
CA GLY A 533 6.83 28.08 -7.81
C GLY A 533 7.43 27.06 -8.80
N VAL A 534 6.62 26.20 -9.42
CA VAL A 534 7.11 25.14 -10.33
C VAL A 534 7.15 25.57 -11.81
N TYR A 535 6.42 26.62 -12.16
CA TYR A 535 6.35 27.15 -13.53
C TYR A 535 7.42 28.21 -13.77
N ARG A 536 7.97 28.22 -14.99
CA ARG A 536 8.85 29.27 -15.48
C ARG A 536 8.08 30.54 -15.83
N ASP A 537 6.93 30.40 -16.50
CA ASP A 537 6.00 31.47 -16.83
C ASP A 537 4.56 30.98 -16.73
N VAL A 538 3.64 31.84 -16.29
CA VAL A 538 2.20 31.53 -16.24
C VAL A 538 1.38 32.75 -16.65
N GLN A 539 0.55 32.59 -17.68
CA GLN A 539 -0.34 33.63 -18.19
C GLN A 539 -1.80 33.28 -17.93
N GLY A 540 -2.55 34.23 -17.38
CA GLY A 540 -4.01 34.13 -17.27
C GLY A 540 -4.73 34.92 -18.36
N ASP A 541 -6.05 34.83 -18.36
CA ASP A 541 -6.95 35.47 -19.34
C ASP A 541 -6.66 35.01 -20.80
N VAL A 542 -6.26 33.74 -20.97
CA VAL A 542 -5.98 33.11 -22.27
C VAL A 542 -7.10 32.13 -22.66
N ASP A 543 -7.82 32.42 -23.76
CA ASP A 543 -8.87 31.53 -24.28
C ASP A 543 -8.30 30.48 -25.24
N LEU A 544 -8.38 29.22 -24.84
CA LEU A 544 -7.92 28.06 -25.60
C LEU A 544 -8.83 27.68 -26.78
N ASN A 545 -10.01 28.30 -26.93
CA ASN A 545 -10.85 28.14 -28.11
C ASN A 545 -10.41 28.99 -29.31
N GLY A 546 -9.49 29.93 -29.09
CA GLY A 546 -8.91 30.81 -30.11
C GLY A 546 -7.49 30.42 -30.50
N LEU A 547 -6.90 31.22 -31.40
CA LEU A 547 -5.47 31.14 -31.66
C LEU A 547 -4.69 31.67 -30.45
N LEU A 548 -3.49 31.14 -30.25
CA LEU A 548 -2.51 31.58 -29.25
C LEU A 548 -1.43 32.43 -29.94
N PRO A 549 -1.70 33.69 -30.32
CA PRO A 549 -0.83 34.50 -31.17
C PRO A 549 0.50 34.87 -30.50
N GLU A 550 0.53 34.88 -29.17
CA GLU A 550 1.74 35.14 -28.37
C GLU A 550 2.67 33.91 -28.32
N TYR A 551 2.18 32.74 -28.74
CA TYR A 551 2.90 31.48 -28.74
C TYR A 551 3.34 31.10 -30.16
N SER A 552 4.67 31.10 -30.35
CA SER A 552 5.27 30.66 -31.61
C SER A 552 4.93 29.20 -31.91
N SER A 553 4.74 28.88 -33.18
CA SER A 553 4.59 27.48 -33.59
C SER A 553 5.83 26.68 -33.22
N ALA A 554 5.65 25.39 -32.89
CA ALA A 554 6.75 24.47 -32.60
C ALA A 554 7.62 24.78 -31.35
N THR A 555 7.06 25.42 -30.32
CA THR A 555 7.81 25.87 -29.14
C THR A 555 8.06 24.77 -28.11
N TYR A 556 7.09 23.87 -27.91
CA TYR A 556 7.12 22.90 -26.82
C TYR A 556 7.40 21.47 -27.29
N ASP A 557 8.14 20.71 -26.49
CA ASP A 557 8.35 19.27 -26.69
C ASP A 557 7.09 18.47 -26.37
N ILE A 558 6.39 18.86 -25.29
CA ILE A 558 5.14 18.27 -24.83
C ILE A 558 4.15 19.39 -24.51
N THR A 559 2.91 19.26 -24.98
CA THR A 559 1.79 20.08 -24.49
C THR A 559 0.81 19.18 -23.75
N VAL A 560 0.52 19.52 -22.50
CA VAL A 560 -0.46 18.83 -21.67
C VAL A 560 -1.71 19.69 -21.51
N CYS A 561 -2.89 19.09 -21.47
CA CYS A 561 -4.15 19.78 -21.20
C CYS A 561 -5.05 18.86 -20.38
N CYS A 562 -5.22 19.18 -19.09
CA CYS A 562 -5.88 18.30 -18.13
C CYS A 562 -7.13 18.94 -17.54
N GLY A 563 -8.28 18.31 -17.76
CA GLY A 563 -9.54 18.71 -17.13
C GLY A 563 -10.20 19.94 -17.71
N VAL A 564 -9.84 20.27 -18.96
CA VAL A 564 -10.35 21.45 -19.68
C VAL A 564 -11.27 21.06 -20.84
N PHE A 565 -11.07 19.88 -21.46
CA PHE A 565 -12.03 19.29 -22.40
C PHE A 565 -13.25 18.72 -21.66
N THR A 566 -14.11 19.65 -21.25
CA THR A 566 -15.38 19.41 -20.54
C THR A 566 -16.47 20.30 -21.15
N LEU A 567 -17.74 19.94 -20.95
CA LEU A 567 -18.85 20.65 -21.59
C LEU A 567 -18.82 22.14 -21.22
N GLY A 568 -18.96 23.00 -22.23
CA GLY A 568 -18.92 24.46 -22.08
C GLY A 568 -17.54 25.11 -22.01
N HIS A 569 -16.43 24.37 -21.84
CA HIS A 569 -15.11 24.95 -21.58
C HIS A 569 -14.24 25.12 -22.84
N ILE A 570 -13.91 24.02 -23.51
CA ILE A 570 -13.10 24.02 -24.73
C ILE A 570 -13.78 23.15 -25.78
N ARG A 571 -13.76 23.60 -27.03
CA ARG A 571 -14.25 22.86 -28.20
C ARG A 571 -13.20 21.87 -28.73
N PRO A 572 -13.60 20.73 -29.34
CA PRO A 572 -12.63 19.73 -29.83
C PRO A 572 -11.57 20.28 -30.79
N ASP A 573 -11.91 21.31 -31.60
CA ASP A 573 -11.02 21.91 -32.59
C ASP A 573 -9.80 22.63 -31.99
N ALA A 574 -9.85 22.99 -30.70
CA ALA A 574 -8.69 23.51 -29.95
C ALA A 574 -7.50 22.54 -29.95
N LEU A 575 -7.73 21.24 -30.14
CA LEU A 575 -6.67 20.24 -30.26
C LEU A 575 -5.68 20.56 -31.39
N ARG A 576 -6.14 21.23 -32.46
CA ARG A 576 -5.28 21.70 -33.55
C ARG A 576 -4.28 22.75 -33.09
N GLU A 577 -4.71 23.67 -32.23
CA GLU A 577 -3.86 24.75 -31.75
C GLU A 577 -2.80 24.24 -30.75
N LEU A 578 -3.17 23.29 -29.89
CA LEU A 578 -2.22 22.59 -29.03
C LEU A 578 -1.15 21.85 -29.86
N ALA A 579 -1.56 21.22 -30.98
CA ALA A 579 -0.63 20.60 -31.90
C ALA A 579 0.30 21.61 -32.59
N ARG A 580 -0.19 22.81 -32.95
CA ARG A 580 0.61 23.87 -33.60
C ARG A 580 1.74 24.40 -32.72
N VAL A 581 1.47 24.61 -31.42
CA VAL A 581 2.48 25.10 -30.47
C VAL A 581 3.47 24.02 -30.05
N THR A 582 3.15 22.75 -30.30
CA THR A 582 4.04 21.60 -30.09
C THR A 582 4.95 21.40 -31.30
N ARG A 583 6.23 21.06 -31.08
CA ARG A 583 7.17 20.83 -32.17
C ARG A 583 6.84 19.54 -32.94
N PRO A 584 7.30 19.41 -34.20
CA PRO A 584 7.19 18.15 -34.91
C PRO A 584 7.91 17.03 -34.16
N ASN A 585 7.31 15.84 -34.14
CA ASN A 585 7.69 14.69 -33.32
C ASN A 585 7.58 14.92 -31.79
N GLY A 586 7.07 16.06 -31.34
CA GLY A 586 6.62 16.28 -29.96
C GLY A 586 5.27 15.63 -29.71
N PHE A 587 4.74 15.81 -28.49
CA PHE A 587 3.54 15.12 -28.04
C PHE A 587 2.50 16.04 -27.42
N VAL A 588 1.23 15.78 -27.71
CA VAL A 588 0.08 16.41 -27.07
C VAL A 588 -0.62 15.37 -26.19
N ILE A 589 -0.79 15.66 -24.91
CA ILE A 589 -1.42 14.76 -23.93
C ILE A 589 -2.65 15.45 -23.36
N VAL A 590 -3.82 14.84 -23.54
CA VAL A 590 -5.09 15.46 -23.14
C VAL A 590 -5.97 14.51 -22.35
N SER A 591 -6.69 15.02 -21.36
CA SER A 591 -7.79 14.29 -20.73
C SER A 591 -9.14 14.83 -21.21
N THR A 592 -10.04 13.92 -21.58
CA THR A 592 -11.42 14.25 -21.96
C THR A 592 -12.36 13.46 -21.07
N ARG A 593 -13.29 14.14 -20.38
CA ARG A 593 -14.35 13.44 -19.66
C ARG A 593 -15.16 12.56 -20.60
N LYS A 594 -15.59 11.39 -20.12
CA LYS A 594 -16.37 10.46 -20.95
C LYS A 594 -17.66 11.09 -21.47
N SER A 595 -18.40 11.80 -20.62
CA SER A 595 -19.62 12.49 -21.03
C SER A 595 -19.37 13.56 -22.11
N TYR A 596 -18.25 14.27 -22.01
CA TYR A 596 -17.84 15.27 -22.99
C TYR A 596 -17.45 14.65 -24.33
N ALA A 597 -16.65 13.58 -24.32
CA ALA A 597 -16.24 12.88 -25.53
C ALA A 597 -17.46 12.37 -26.31
N GLU A 598 -18.41 11.75 -25.59
CA GLU A 598 -19.68 11.25 -26.16
C GLU A 598 -20.58 12.38 -26.70
N ALA A 599 -20.64 13.53 -26.02
CA ALA A 599 -21.52 14.64 -26.39
C ALA A 599 -20.98 15.55 -27.51
N THR A 600 -19.66 15.63 -27.69
CA THR A 600 -19.01 16.57 -28.63
C THR A 600 -18.38 15.93 -29.85
N SER A 601 -18.51 14.60 -30.02
CA SER A 601 -17.86 13.85 -31.09
C SER A 601 -16.34 14.09 -31.13
N PHE A 602 -15.69 14.08 -29.96
CA PHE A 602 -14.25 14.36 -29.85
C PHE A 602 -13.40 13.42 -30.71
N GLU A 603 -13.80 12.14 -30.81
CA GLU A 603 -13.14 11.14 -31.66
C GLU A 603 -13.24 11.46 -33.16
N ASP A 604 -14.28 12.16 -33.61
CA ASP A 604 -14.43 12.56 -35.01
C ASP A 604 -13.47 13.69 -35.34
N GLU A 605 -13.22 14.60 -34.38
CA GLU A 605 -12.18 15.61 -34.51
C GLU A 605 -10.77 15.01 -34.54
N VAL A 606 -10.50 14.05 -33.65
CA VAL A 606 -9.23 13.29 -33.67
C VAL A 606 -9.03 12.64 -35.03
N ARG A 607 -10.07 11.99 -35.59
CA ARG A 607 -10.01 11.39 -36.93
C ARG A 607 -9.77 12.43 -38.01
N ARG A 608 -10.45 13.58 -37.98
CA ARG A 608 -10.24 14.70 -38.92
C ARG A 608 -8.78 15.18 -38.91
N LEU A 609 -8.17 15.32 -37.73
CA LEU A 609 -6.78 15.75 -37.60
C LEU A 609 -5.78 14.66 -38.01
N GLN A 610 -6.11 13.38 -37.81
CA GLN A 610 -5.32 12.26 -38.33
C GLN A 610 -5.36 12.20 -39.86
N ASP A 611 -6.53 12.38 -40.47
CA ASP A 611 -6.70 12.39 -41.94
C ASP A 611 -6.00 13.60 -42.59
N ALA A 612 -6.05 14.77 -41.93
CA ALA A 612 -5.25 15.94 -42.30
C ALA A 612 -3.75 15.73 -42.09
N GLY A 613 -3.38 14.67 -41.36
CA GLY A 613 -2.02 14.30 -41.04
C GLY A 613 -1.35 15.23 -40.04
N VAL A 614 -2.11 15.90 -39.16
CA VAL A 614 -1.64 16.85 -38.13
C VAL A 614 -1.10 16.10 -36.90
N LEU A 615 -1.75 15.01 -36.51
CA LEU A 615 -1.38 14.20 -35.36
C LEU A 615 -1.62 12.71 -35.61
N VAL A 616 -0.99 11.86 -34.81
CA VAL A 616 -1.20 10.40 -34.79
C VAL A 616 -1.42 9.96 -33.35
N THR A 617 -2.43 9.12 -33.09
CA THR A 617 -2.64 8.58 -31.74
C THR A 617 -1.54 7.57 -31.42
N ALA A 618 -0.68 7.91 -30.46
CA ALA A 618 0.36 7.03 -29.96
C ALA A 618 -0.18 6.10 -28.86
N HIS A 619 -1.05 6.62 -28.00
CA HIS A 619 -1.71 5.86 -26.95
C HIS A 619 -3.07 6.48 -26.60
N CYS A 620 -4.00 5.66 -26.11
CA CYS A 620 -5.22 6.13 -25.47
C CYS A 620 -5.57 5.20 -24.32
N LEU A 621 -5.68 5.76 -23.12
CA LEU A 621 -6.25 5.08 -21.96
C LEU A 621 -7.74 5.41 -21.91
N ASN A 622 -8.57 4.41 -22.23
CA ASN A 622 -10.02 4.54 -22.16
C ASN A 622 -10.54 4.27 -20.76
N ASP A 623 -11.61 4.97 -20.37
CA ASP A 623 -12.30 4.79 -19.08
C ASP A 623 -11.33 4.86 -17.88
N GLY A 624 -10.34 5.76 -17.97
CA GLY A 624 -9.42 6.03 -16.88
C GLY A 624 -10.12 6.79 -15.76
N ARG A 625 -9.76 6.52 -14.51
CA ARG A 625 -10.32 7.26 -13.37
C ARG A 625 -10.05 8.75 -13.54
N TYR A 626 -11.04 9.60 -13.26
CA TYR A 626 -10.91 11.06 -13.35
C TYR A 626 -11.33 11.72 -12.03
N ILE A 627 -12.62 11.65 -11.67
CA ILE A 627 -13.14 12.00 -10.33
C ILE A 627 -13.95 10.82 -9.77
N SER A 628 -14.53 10.92 -8.57
CA SER A 628 -15.20 9.77 -7.95
C SER A 628 -16.48 9.31 -8.68
N GLU A 629 -17.13 10.20 -9.44
CA GLU A 629 -18.40 9.95 -10.12
C GLU A 629 -18.27 9.85 -11.66
N GLU A 630 -17.08 10.05 -12.24
CA GLU A 630 -16.90 10.07 -13.70
C GLU A 630 -15.49 9.61 -14.15
N ASP A 631 -15.45 8.87 -15.26
CA ASP A 631 -14.23 8.44 -15.95
C ASP A 631 -13.84 9.39 -17.09
N ALA A 632 -12.58 9.34 -17.53
CA ALA A 632 -12.05 10.11 -18.65
C ALA A 632 -11.23 9.23 -19.60
N HIS A 633 -11.16 9.65 -20.86
CA HIS A 633 -10.18 9.16 -21.81
C HIS A 633 -8.91 10.03 -21.70
N TYR A 634 -7.74 9.40 -21.61
CA TYR A 634 -6.45 10.08 -21.66
C TYR A 634 -5.75 9.74 -22.95
N TRP A 635 -5.57 10.74 -23.80
CA TRP A 635 -5.03 10.59 -25.14
C TRP A 635 -3.58 11.07 -25.17
N VAL A 636 -2.74 10.32 -25.89
CA VAL A 636 -1.38 10.70 -26.21
C VAL A 636 -1.26 10.76 -27.72
N PHE A 637 -1.08 11.96 -28.25
CA PHE A 637 -0.92 12.22 -29.67
C PHE A 637 0.52 12.58 -29.98
N LYS A 638 1.08 11.98 -31.03
CA LYS A 638 2.34 12.41 -31.62
C LYS A 638 2.07 13.44 -32.70
N VAL A 639 2.74 14.59 -32.62
CA VAL A 639 2.60 15.70 -33.59
C VAL A 639 3.46 15.44 -34.81
N THR A 640 2.91 15.69 -36.00
CA THR A 640 3.61 15.51 -37.28
C THR A 640 4.18 16.84 -37.79
N ASP A 641 4.98 16.77 -38.86
CA ASP A 641 5.52 17.97 -39.52
C ASP A 641 4.44 18.88 -40.14
N LYS A 642 3.22 18.37 -40.37
CA LYS A 642 2.10 19.14 -40.97
C LYS A 642 1.33 19.98 -39.95
N ALA A 643 1.50 19.75 -38.65
CA ALA A 643 0.80 20.52 -37.63
C ALA A 643 1.17 22.01 -37.65
N ASN A 644 2.36 22.34 -38.16
CA ASN A 644 2.94 23.69 -38.10
C ASN A 644 2.90 24.40 -39.46
N ALA A 645 2.23 23.79 -40.45
CA ALA A 645 1.99 24.41 -41.74
C ALA A 645 0.84 25.43 -41.63
N PRO A 646 0.95 26.63 -42.26
CA PRO A 646 -0.11 27.62 -42.22
C PRO A 646 -1.39 27.07 -42.86
N THR A 647 -2.53 27.28 -42.20
CA THR A 647 -3.86 26.90 -42.74
C THR A 647 -4.34 27.89 -43.81
N GLU A 648 -5.32 27.49 -44.64
CA GLU A 648 -5.99 28.40 -45.60
C GLU A 648 -6.68 29.60 -44.93
N GLU A 649 -6.90 29.57 -43.61
CA GLU A 649 -7.40 30.71 -42.80
C GLU A 649 -6.27 31.63 -42.28
N GLN A 650 -5.02 31.17 -42.30
CA GLN A 650 -3.83 31.92 -41.84
C GLN A 650 -3.04 32.55 -43.01
N LEU A 651 -3.36 32.16 -44.25
CA LEU A 651 -2.87 32.73 -45.51
C LEU A 651 -3.91 33.71 -46.07
#